data_AF-A0A843EGH4-F1
#
_entry.id   AF-A0A843EGH4-F1
#
_cell.length_a   1.000
_cell.length_b   1.000
_cell.length_c   1.000
_cell.angle_alpha   90.00
_cell.angle_beta   90.00
_cell.angle_gamma   90.00
#
_symmetry.space_group_name_H-M   'P 1'
#
loop_
_entity.id
_entity.type
_entity.pdbx_description
1 polymer ?
#
loop_
_entity_poly.entity_id
_entity_poly.type
_entity_poly.pdbx_seq_one_letter_code
_entity_poly.pdbx_strand_id
1 'polypeptide(L)'
;TGALVKNTSIKVNVFTGKKIKTYSVKTNTKGVAKISTSKLALGTHKVIINSTNKNIKIKKTTKIIVKKSVAKKVLKITASAPTKTVKYKANSYFTIKVTDYYGFLKKSLKLKVKVYTGKKYVNYTVKTNASAIAKIKTNKLAIGTHKVVISSGNKSYKLSKSSKIIVNKSLNTAKTSLTPALVATQFYQKDEDYYALLRWNAKNNSNYQILRKLNETDYDVRAIIKANSNDMSYYDKVDSDKLYTYSVREILTNASGKILGPYDSEGLKLIDRPNVTVDFQNLKAVVKWTKDPTASKYRVFRKIGRDGEYQCIATVDAPSLSYVDYYYKSEEDLQNLLTASVFIDPSYNSLFYTVRACTQKVVNAVTKTSYGLYYPDGDFHLESPSIVSLNGTTLKWGKVPNAEGYLILKKDETSDDWEEIADVIAKTSTIQTLSVSGIENSAYYAVQAYSTKNGEKVFSDFDKGFTLKNFDPIEFANQRILYFGDSITHGSPYDSATTQHVFSIPYRVAQLLGCVYYNPSIPGSTYHDLGINEDGTNVENTNYYRYRITREVVEPISEGRYPGNCEYLNTKANSEGIENTTIEDYNIVVLAAGTNDYLDNTVLGEKDSDDNSTFNGALNYILGKIEEASQNRVAEGKDPIKVVFVDLYYSDRTYNYKELNNRDTTPNQIGLKLTDYQRELDDQLSKWNESEYLSCYNFNTRDYEIVNQQTCPYVSTDNLHFSKFTYGQYGNAFAQFLLDEVFYA
;
A
#
# COMPACT_ATOMS: atom_id res chain seq x y z
N THR A 1 -64.56 6.39 58.89
CA THR A 1 -64.90 5.61 57.68
C THR A 1 -65.12 6.58 56.53
N GLY A 2 -64.29 6.57 55.48
CA GLY A 2 -64.36 7.50 54.33
C GLY A 2 -65.53 7.25 53.37
N ALA A 3 -66.65 6.72 53.86
CA ALA A 3 -67.80 6.37 53.06
C ALA A 3 -68.61 7.63 52.68
N LEU A 4 -68.93 7.76 51.39
CA LEU A 4 -69.74 8.86 50.88
C LEU A 4 -71.18 8.77 51.42
N VAL A 5 -71.65 9.85 52.04
CA VAL A 5 -73.04 9.96 52.51
C VAL A 5 -73.95 10.32 51.33
N LYS A 6 -74.54 9.31 50.69
CA LYS A 6 -75.38 9.42 49.49
C LYS A 6 -76.87 9.50 49.84
N ASN A 7 -77.68 10.17 49.00
CA ASN A 7 -79.14 10.29 49.11
C ASN A 7 -79.67 10.73 50.49
N THR A 8 -78.84 11.41 51.28
CA THR A 8 -79.16 11.81 52.65
C THR A 8 -79.57 13.27 52.69
N SER A 9 -80.67 13.57 53.39
CA SER A 9 -81.11 14.93 53.63
C SER A 9 -80.18 15.64 54.61
N ILE A 10 -79.71 16.83 54.23
CA ILE A 10 -78.94 17.75 55.05
C ILE A 10 -79.61 19.13 55.08
N LYS A 11 -79.45 19.85 56.18
CA LYS A 11 -79.86 21.25 56.32
C LYS A 11 -78.64 22.14 56.19
N VAL A 12 -78.70 23.11 55.28
CA VAL A 12 -77.65 24.10 55.04
C VAL A 12 -78.22 25.48 55.39
N ASN A 13 -77.74 26.05 56.49
CA ASN A 13 -78.12 27.38 56.95
C ASN A 13 -77.11 28.39 56.42
N VAL A 14 -77.53 29.27 55.52
CA VAL A 14 -76.70 30.36 54.98
C VAL A 14 -77.09 31.66 55.68
N PHE A 15 -76.12 32.27 56.34
CA PHE A 15 -76.26 33.52 57.08
C PHE A 15 -75.85 34.67 56.16
N THR A 16 -76.83 35.52 55.86
CA THR A 16 -76.65 36.77 55.11
C THR A 16 -76.93 37.93 56.04
N GLY A 17 -75.88 38.43 56.70
CA GLY A 17 -76.03 39.40 57.81
C GLY A 17 -76.77 38.76 59.00
N LYS A 18 -77.79 39.45 59.53
CA LYS A 18 -78.64 38.97 60.63
C LYS A 18 -79.72 37.96 60.20
N LYS A 19 -79.93 37.72 58.89
CA LYS A 19 -80.96 36.82 58.37
C LYS A 19 -80.36 35.44 58.05
N ILE A 20 -81.09 34.37 58.39
CA ILE A 20 -80.73 32.99 58.08
C ILE A 20 -81.66 32.46 56.99
N LYS A 21 -81.07 31.87 55.95
CA LYS A 21 -81.81 31.11 54.95
C LYS A 21 -81.43 29.64 55.00
N THR A 22 -82.41 28.80 55.31
CA THR A 22 -82.23 27.36 55.47
C THR A 22 -82.59 26.63 54.18
N TYR A 23 -81.67 25.82 53.68
CA TYR A 23 -81.88 24.93 52.54
C TYR A 23 -81.89 23.48 53.02
N SER A 24 -82.99 22.77 52.82
CA SER A 24 -83.04 21.31 52.98
C SER A 24 -82.72 20.68 51.63
N VAL A 25 -81.56 20.01 51.52
CA VAL A 25 -81.08 19.41 50.27
C VAL A 25 -80.65 17.97 50.50
N LYS A 26 -80.85 17.10 49.52
CA LYS A 26 -80.33 15.73 49.55
C LYS A 26 -78.99 15.66 48.83
N THR A 27 -78.04 14.91 49.39
CA THR A 27 -76.81 14.55 48.67
C THR A 27 -77.17 13.59 47.53
N ASN A 28 -76.51 13.72 46.37
CA ASN A 28 -76.73 12.80 45.25
C ASN A 28 -75.96 11.48 45.46
N THR A 29 -75.99 10.61 44.45
CA THR A 29 -75.27 9.32 44.42
C THR A 29 -73.74 9.44 44.54
N LYS A 30 -73.18 10.65 44.44
CA LYS A 30 -71.75 10.95 44.64
C LYS A 30 -71.48 11.65 45.98
N GLY A 31 -72.47 11.75 46.87
CA GLY A 31 -72.35 12.43 48.16
C GLY A 31 -72.36 13.96 48.08
N VAL A 32 -72.71 14.54 46.92
CA VAL A 32 -72.68 16.00 46.70
C VAL A 32 -74.09 16.58 46.81
N ALA A 33 -74.25 17.60 47.65
CA ALA A 33 -75.45 18.43 47.68
C ALA A 33 -75.18 19.79 47.01
N LYS A 34 -76.18 20.35 46.32
CA LYS A 34 -76.08 21.65 45.66
C LYS A 34 -77.17 22.58 46.18
N ILE A 35 -76.78 23.83 46.49
CA ILE A 35 -77.73 24.91 46.78
C ILE A 35 -77.58 25.99 45.70
N SER A 36 -78.68 26.67 45.39
CA SER A 36 -78.63 27.82 44.48
C SER A 36 -78.12 29.05 45.21
N THR A 37 -77.11 29.71 44.66
CA THR A 37 -76.53 30.94 45.20
C THR A 37 -77.02 32.21 44.51
N SER A 38 -77.91 32.09 43.50
CA SER A 38 -78.32 33.22 42.64
C SER A 38 -79.07 34.34 43.38
N LYS A 39 -79.64 34.04 44.56
CA LYS A 39 -80.35 35.01 45.41
C LYS A 39 -79.51 35.50 46.60
N LEU A 40 -78.23 35.15 46.68
CA LEU A 40 -77.33 35.66 47.72
C LEU A 40 -76.78 37.01 47.28
N ALA A 41 -76.77 37.98 48.19
CA ALA A 41 -76.19 39.30 47.93
C ALA A 41 -74.66 39.21 47.72
N LEU A 42 -74.06 40.25 47.12
CA LEU A 42 -72.61 40.35 47.02
C LEU A 42 -71.99 40.38 48.43
N GLY A 43 -70.85 39.70 48.61
CA GLY A 43 -70.16 39.61 49.89
C GLY A 43 -69.90 38.17 50.38
N THR A 44 -69.45 38.04 51.62
CA THR A 44 -69.13 36.76 52.27
C THR A 44 -70.26 36.34 53.19
N HIS A 45 -70.80 35.13 53.00
CA HIS A 45 -71.89 34.55 53.78
C HIS A 45 -71.39 33.35 54.57
N LYS A 46 -71.65 33.31 55.88
CA LYS A 46 -71.34 32.14 56.72
C LYS A 46 -72.35 31.03 56.42
N VAL A 47 -71.89 29.79 56.36
CA VAL A 47 -72.72 28.62 56.07
C VAL A 47 -72.51 27.57 57.14
N ILE A 48 -73.59 27.08 57.75
CA ILE A 48 -73.57 25.98 58.71
C ILE A 48 -74.33 24.80 58.11
N ILE A 49 -73.67 23.66 57.99
CA ILE A 49 -74.23 22.42 57.46
C ILE A 49 -74.48 21.46 58.61
N ASN A 50 -75.74 21.03 58.76
CA ASN A 50 -76.17 20.06 59.74
C ASN A 50 -76.82 18.86 59.06
N SER A 51 -76.59 17.65 59.58
CA SER A 51 -77.39 16.48 59.19
C SER A 51 -78.79 16.56 59.80
N THR A 52 -79.83 16.20 59.04
CA THR A 52 -81.17 16.01 59.60
C THR A 52 -81.44 14.56 60.00
N ASN A 53 -80.52 13.64 59.70
CA ASN A 53 -80.63 12.23 60.05
C ASN A 53 -79.95 11.99 61.42
N LYS A 54 -80.72 11.49 62.39
CA LYS A 54 -80.26 11.23 63.77
C LYS A 54 -79.06 10.27 63.85
N ASN A 55 -78.90 9.41 62.84
CA ASN A 55 -77.82 8.42 62.78
C ASN A 55 -76.53 8.96 62.13
N ILE A 56 -76.53 10.20 61.64
CA ILE A 56 -75.39 10.80 60.94
C ILE A 56 -75.04 12.13 61.62
N LYS A 57 -73.89 12.19 62.31
CA LYS A 57 -73.40 13.41 62.97
C LYS A 57 -72.60 14.26 61.97
N ILE A 58 -73.20 15.34 61.45
CA ILE A 58 -72.51 16.35 60.64
C ILE A 58 -72.84 17.73 61.20
N LYS A 59 -71.81 18.50 61.58
CA LYS A 59 -71.89 19.93 61.90
C LYS A 59 -70.62 20.60 61.40
N LYS A 60 -70.69 21.31 60.26
CA LYS A 60 -69.54 22.01 59.68
C LYS A 60 -69.89 23.45 59.33
N THR A 61 -68.99 24.37 59.67
CA THR A 61 -69.11 25.78 59.32
C THR A 61 -68.13 26.11 58.18
N THR A 62 -68.61 26.83 57.16
CA THR A 62 -67.81 27.31 56.02
C THR A 62 -68.33 28.68 55.56
N LYS A 63 -67.83 29.22 54.44
CA LYS A 63 -68.27 30.49 53.85
C LYS A 63 -68.47 30.40 52.33
N ILE A 64 -69.44 31.15 51.82
CA ILE A 64 -69.65 31.40 50.38
C ILE A 64 -69.31 32.87 50.11
N ILE A 65 -68.52 33.14 49.07
CA ILE A 65 -68.18 34.52 48.66
C ILE A 65 -68.77 34.77 47.28
N VAL A 66 -69.63 35.79 47.17
CA VAL A 66 -70.24 36.22 45.90
C VAL A 66 -69.61 37.55 45.48
N LYS A 67 -68.96 37.58 44.31
CA LYS A 67 -68.26 38.76 43.76
C LYS A 67 -68.88 39.21 42.43
N LYS A 68 -68.69 40.48 42.07
CA LYS A 68 -69.13 41.07 40.80
C LYS A 68 -68.24 40.57 39.64
N SER A 69 -68.84 40.22 38.50
CA SER A 69 -68.12 39.73 37.29
C SER A 69 -67.61 40.91 36.45
N VAL A 70 -66.37 40.83 35.93
CA VAL A 70 -65.74 41.84 35.05
C VAL A 70 -65.66 41.31 33.61
N ALA A 71 -65.86 42.19 32.61
CA ALA A 71 -65.95 41.84 31.18
C ALA A 71 -64.63 41.38 30.54
N LYS A 72 -64.71 40.42 29.59
CA LYS A 72 -63.58 39.74 28.91
C LYS A 72 -62.92 40.59 27.80
N LYS A 73 -61.60 40.80 27.91
CA LYS A 73 -60.72 41.37 26.87
C LYS A 73 -60.60 40.43 25.66
N VAL A 74 -60.71 40.96 24.43
CA VAL A 74 -60.57 40.19 23.17
C VAL A 74 -59.10 39.80 22.97
N LEU A 75 -58.82 38.51 22.75
CA LEU A 75 -57.47 37.97 22.62
C LEU A 75 -57.02 37.89 21.16
N LYS A 76 -55.81 38.35 20.85
CA LYS A 76 -55.20 38.22 19.51
C LYS A 76 -54.58 36.82 19.35
N ILE A 77 -54.81 36.18 18.20
CA ILE A 77 -54.29 34.84 17.87
C ILE A 77 -53.67 34.85 16.47
N THR A 78 -52.79 33.88 16.20
CA THR A 78 -52.07 33.72 14.94
C THR A 78 -52.43 32.41 14.26
N ALA A 79 -52.46 32.40 12.93
CA ALA A 79 -52.67 31.19 12.14
C ALA A 79 -51.50 30.95 11.18
N SER A 80 -50.98 29.72 11.19
CA SER A 80 -50.09 29.19 10.17
C SER A 80 -50.90 28.37 9.17
N ALA A 81 -50.85 28.78 7.91
CA ALA A 81 -51.60 28.18 6.81
C ALA A 81 -50.75 28.29 5.53
N PRO A 82 -49.75 27.41 5.34
CA PRO A 82 -48.86 27.46 4.18
C PRO A 82 -49.64 27.21 2.89
N THR A 83 -49.16 27.78 1.78
CA THR A 83 -49.71 27.48 0.45
C THR A 83 -49.69 25.97 0.21
N LYS A 84 -50.80 25.41 -0.27
CA LYS A 84 -50.94 23.97 -0.49
C LYS A 84 -51.22 23.65 -1.95
N THR A 85 -50.34 22.87 -2.56
CA THR A 85 -50.58 22.27 -3.88
C THR A 85 -51.21 20.89 -3.70
N VAL A 86 -52.29 20.61 -4.44
CA VAL A 86 -53.02 19.33 -4.43
C VAL A 86 -53.36 18.88 -5.85
N LYS A 87 -53.51 17.57 -6.04
CA LYS A 87 -53.98 17.00 -7.31
C LYS A 87 -55.50 17.20 -7.46
N TYR A 88 -55.97 17.44 -8.68
CA TYR A 88 -57.40 17.57 -8.99
C TYR A 88 -58.17 16.32 -8.53
N LYS A 89 -59.31 16.53 -7.86
CA LYS A 89 -60.16 15.50 -7.23
C LYS A 89 -59.49 14.63 -6.15
N ALA A 90 -58.24 14.88 -5.76
CA ALA A 90 -57.59 14.10 -4.71
C ALA A 90 -58.21 14.37 -3.33
N ASN A 91 -58.33 13.32 -2.52
CA ASN A 91 -58.84 13.37 -1.15
C ASN A 91 -57.79 13.95 -0.18
N SER A 92 -57.44 15.23 -0.38
CA SER A 92 -56.48 15.96 0.43
C SER A 92 -57.16 17.05 1.27
N TYR A 93 -56.38 17.60 2.21
CA TYR A 93 -56.83 18.63 3.13
C TYR A 93 -55.89 19.83 3.13
N PHE A 94 -56.47 21.03 3.11
CA PHE A 94 -55.79 22.26 3.48
C PHE A 94 -55.84 22.41 5.00
N THR A 95 -54.68 22.61 5.64
CA THR A 95 -54.56 22.63 7.10
C THR A 95 -54.23 24.03 7.61
N ILE A 96 -54.81 24.38 8.76
CA ILE A 96 -54.63 25.66 9.43
C ILE A 96 -54.30 25.38 10.89
N LYS A 97 -53.08 25.73 11.34
CA LYS A 97 -52.67 25.62 12.75
C LYS A 97 -52.84 26.96 13.44
N VAL A 98 -53.46 26.97 14.62
CA VAL A 98 -53.75 28.22 15.36
C VAL A 98 -53.08 28.24 16.73
N THR A 99 -52.38 29.32 17.01
CA THR A 99 -51.73 29.60 18.31
C THR A 99 -52.15 30.97 18.82
N ASP A 100 -51.98 31.25 20.11
CA ASP A 100 -51.96 32.64 20.57
C ASP A 100 -50.62 33.32 20.32
N TYR A 101 -50.54 34.58 20.73
CA TYR A 101 -49.35 35.42 20.65
C TYR A 101 -48.11 34.79 21.31
N TYR A 102 -48.29 33.93 22.32
CA TYR A 102 -47.19 33.25 23.02
C TYR A 102 -46.89 31.85 22.46
N GLY A 103 -47.53 31.46 21.34
CA GLY A 103 -47.33 30.15 20.73
C GLY A 103 -48.16 29.02 21.33
N PHE A 104 -49.03 29.27 22.32
CA PHE A 104 -49.85 28.20 22.90
C PHE A 104 -50.97 27.77 21.94
N LEU A 105 -51.15 26.45 21.81
CA LEU A 105 -52.11 25.81 20.93
C LEU A 105 -53.56 26.15 21.32
N LYS A 106 -54.37 26.66 20.37
CA LYS A 106 -55.80 26.93 20.59
C LYS A 106 -56.67 25.82 20.01
N LYS A 107 -57.15 24.95 20.91
CA LYS A 107 -58.01 23.80 20.60
C LYS A 107 -59.49 24.20 20.55
N SER A 108 -60.31 23.48 19.79
CA SER A 108 -61.76 23.68 19.64
C SER A 108 -62.22 25.09 19.20
N LEU A 109 -61.32 25.92 18.67
CA LEU A 109 -61.63 27.24 18.17
C LEU A 109 -62.34 27.15 16.82
N LYS A 110 -63.47 27.85 16.68
CA LYS A 110 -64.22 27.97 15.42
C LYS A 110 -63.55 29.02 14.52
N LEU A 111 -63.22 28.64 13.28
CA LEU A 111 -62.69 29.50 12.23
C LEU A 111 -63.71 29.64 11.09
N LYS A 112 -63.72 30.82 10.47
CA LYS A 112 -64.42 31.09 9.21
C LYS A 112 -63.37 31.17 8.10
N VAL A 113 -63.51 30.34 7.08
CA VAL A 113 -62.54 30.27 5.98
C VAL A 113 -63.26 30.47 4.65
N LYS A 114 -62.91 31.53 3.93
CA LYS A 114 -63.39 31.79 2.58
C LYS A 114 -62.39 31.25 1.57
N VAL A 115 -62.81 30.35 0.71
CA VAL A 115 -62.00 29.86 -0.42
C VAL A 115 -62.58 30.45 -1.70
N TYR A 116 -61.80 31.28 -2.38
CA TYR A 116 -62.17 31.98 -3.60
C TYR A 116 -61.71 31.19 -4.83
N THR A 117 -62.64 30.99 -5.76
CA THR A 117 -62.38 30.50 -7.12
C THR A 117 -62.76 31.62 -8.08
N GLY A 118 -61.75 32.35 -8.57
CA GLY A 118 -61.96 33.62 -9.26
C GLY A 118 -62.63 34.66 -8.36
N LYS A 119 -63.71 35.29 -8.85
CA LYS A 119 -64.51 36.29 -8.09
C LYS A 119 -65.51 35.66 -7.10
N LYS A 120 -65.82 34.37 -7.21
CA LYS A 120 -66.78 33.66 -6.32
C LYS A 120 -66.06 33.01 -5.15
N TYR A 121 -66.73 32.83 -4.01
CA TYR A 121 -66.15 32.11 -2.85
C TYR A 121 -67.14 31.18 -2.15
N VAL A 122 -66.59 30.16 -1.48
CA VAL A 122 -67.31 29.24 -0.59
C VAL A 122 -66.87 29.48 0.86
N ASN A 123 -67.83 29.55 1.79
CA ASN A 123 -67.57 29.67 3.21
C ASN A 123 -67.45 28.28 3.87
N TYR A 124 -66.35 28.04 4.57
CA TYR A 124 -66.16 26.90 5.44
C TYR A 124 -66.15 27.36 6.90
N THR A 125 -66.92 26.69 7.74
CA THR A 125 -66.82 26.83 9.20
C THR A 125 -66.17 25.58 9.76
N VAL A 126 -64.93 25.70 10.24
CA VAL A 126 -64.13 24.58 10.74
C VAL A 126 -63.72 24.82 12.18
N LYS A 127 -63.55 23.75 12.96
CA LYS A 127 -63.01 23.83 14.33
C LYS A 127 -61.62 23.22 14.37
N THR A 128 -60.71 23.83 15.13
CA THR A 128 -59.39 23.27 15.40
C THR A 128 -59.52 22.03 16.30
N ASN A 129 -58.79 20.96 16.00
CA ASN A 129 -58.77 19.73 16.80
C ASN A 129 -57.90 19.86 18.08
N ALA A 130 -57.63 18.74 18.76
CA ALA A 130 -56.80 18.68 19.96
C ALA A 130 -55.34 19.14 19.74
N SER A 131 -54.86 19.13 18.49
CA SER A 131 -53.54 19.64 18.08
C SER A 131 -53.60 21.09 17.57
N ALA A 132 -54.73 21.78 17.78
CA ALA A 132 -55.03 23.12 17.28
C ALA A 132 -54.99 23.26 15.75
N ILE A 133 -55.29 22.18 15.01
CA ILE A 133 -55.31 22.16 13.54
C ILE A 133 -56.77 22.05 13.04
N ALA A 134 -57.16 22.94 12.14
CA ALA A 134 -58.39 22.83 11.35
C ALA A 134 -58.07 22.33 9.94
N LYS A 135 -58.99 21.56 9.34
CA LYS A 135 -58.81 20.92 8.01
C LYS A 135 -59.99 21.25 7.08
N ILE A 136 -59.70 21.55 5.81
CA ILE A 136 -60.70 21.75 4.74
C ILE A 136 -60.42 20.75 3.62
N LYS A 137 -61.42 19.96 3.20
CA LYS A 137 -61.29 19.03 2.07
C LYS A 137 -61.11 19.80 0.76
N THR A 138 -60.14 19.39 -0.06
CA THR A 138 -59.81 20.08 -1.32
C THR A 138 -60.36 19.38 -2.57
N ASN A 139 -60.93 18.18 -2.43
CA ASN A 139 -61.34 17.33 -3.55
C ASN A 139 -62.47 17.93 -4.44
N LYS A 140 -63.21 18.92 -3.94
CA LYS A 140 -64.28 19.60 -4.67
C LYS A 140 -63.84 20.89 -5.37
N LEU A 141 -62.56 21.27 -5.25
CA LEU A 141 -62.04 22.49 -5.88
C LEU A 141 -61.71 22.24 -7.35
N ALA A 142 -62.06 23.19 -8.21
CA ALA A 142 -61.68 23.18 -9.62
C ALA A 142 -60.16 23.31 -9.82
N ILE A 143 -59.66 22.95 -11.00
CA ILE A 143 -58.25 23.18 -11.37
C ILE A 143 -57.96 24.69 -11.32
N GLY A 144 -56.78 25.07 -10.82
CA GLY A 144 -56.33 26.46 -10.71
C GLY A 144 -55.91 26.86 -9.30
N THR A 145 -55.59 28.15 -9.14
CA THR A 145 -55.18 28.74 -7.85
C THR A 145 -56.38 29.38 -7.15
N HIS A 146 -56.65 28.95 -5.92
CA HIS A 146 -57.72 29.44 -5.08
C HIS A 146 -57.17 30.25 -3.92
N LYS A 147 -57.63 31.50 -3.76
CA LYS A 147 -57.24 32.35 -2.61
C LYS A 147 -58.02 31.91 -1.37
N VAL A 148 -57.34 31.76 -0.24
CA VAL A 148 -57.94 31.39 1.04
C VAL A 148 -57.83 32.56 2.00
N VAL A 149 -58.93 32.96 2.63
CA VAL A 149 -58.98 33.99 3.68
C VAL A 149 -59.55 33.38 4.96
N ILE A 150 -58.79 33.47 6.05
CA ILE A 150 -59.07 32.83 7.33
C ILE A 150 -59.34 33.91 8.36
N SER A 151 -60.45 33.80 9.08
CA SER A 151 -60.80 34.68 10.19
C SER A 151 -61.38 33.91 11.38
N SER A 152 -61.42 34.56 12.54
CA SER A 152 -61.99 33.97 13.75
C SER A 152 -63.51 33.88 13.63
N GLY A 153 -64.06 32.71 13.96
CA GLY A 153 -65.50 32.51 14.14
C GLY A 153 -66.00 32.85 15.55
N ASN A 154 -65.12 33.28 16.45
CA ASN A 154 -65.45 33.60 17.84
C ASN A 154 -65.13 35.07 18.14
N LYS A 155 -66.11 35.81 18.67
CA LYS A 155 -66.01 37.24 19.00
C LYS A 155 -64.92 37.54 20.04
N SER A 156 -64.55 36.57 20.87
CA SER A 156 -63.48 36.72 21.86
C SER A 156 -62.06 36.67 21.27
N TYR A 157 -61.92 36.38 19.97
CA TYR A 157 -60.62 36.24 19.32
C TYR A 157 -60.53 37.05 18.02
N LYS A 158 -59.42 37.77 17.81
CA LYS A 158 -59.12 38.48 16.56
C LYS A 158 -58.10 37.69 15.74
N LEU A 159 -58.46 37.30 14.52
CA LEU A 159 -57.62 36.56 13.56
C LEU A 159 -57.91 37.03 12.12
N SER A 160 -56.86 37.29 11.35
CA SER A 160 -56.92 37.50 9.89
C SER A 160 -55.65 36.93 9.24
N LYS A 161 -55.81 36.00 8.28
CA LYS A 161 -54.69 35.43 7.51
C LYS A 161 -55.15 35.09 6.09
N SER A 162 -54.31 35.35 5.10
CA SER A 162 -54.50 34.90 3.72
C SER A 162 -53.51 33.78 3.36
N SER A 163 -53.92 32.89 2.45
CA SER A 163 -53.13 31.80 1.90
C SER A 163 -53.67 31.39 0.52
N LYS A 164 -53.15 30.33 -0.09
CA LYS A 164 -53.56 29.81 -1.40
C LYS A 164 -53.62 28.28 -1.41
N ILE A 165 -54.57 27.74 -2.17
CA ILE A 165 -54.62 26.31 -2.55
C ILE A 165 -54.45 26.24 -4.07
N ILE A 166 -53.48 25.47 -4.55
CA ILE A 166 -53.22 25.28 -5.97
C ILE A 166 -53.67 23.87 -6.35
N VAL A 167 -54.61 23.75 -7.28
CA VAL A 167 -55.15 22.47 -7.75
C VAL A 167 -54.67 22.21 -9.16
N ASN A 168 -53.81 21.22 -9.36
CA ASN A 168 -53.23 20.91 -10.66
C ASN A 168 -53.81 19.59 -11.23
N LYS A 169 -53.96 19.52 -12.56
CA LYS A 169 -54.24 18.27 -13.28
C LYS A 169 -53.04 17.34 -13.10
N SER A 170 -53.26 16.08 -12.73
CA SER A 170 -52.16 15.12 -12.67
C SER A 170 -51.68 14.82 -14.09
N LEU A 171 -50.46 15.23 -14.42
CA LEU A 171 -49.62 14.40 -15.27
C LEU A 171 -49.29 13.15 -14.45
N ASN A 172 -49.37 11.97 -15.07
CA ASN A 172 -48.85 10.76 -14.47
C ASN A 172 -47.37 10.97 -14.18
N THR A 173 -47.06 11.34 -12.93
CA THR A 173 -45.73 11.20 -12.39
C THR A 173 -45.45 9.72 -12.38
N ALA A 174 -44.73 9.25 -13.40
CA ALA A 174 -43.95 8.04 -13.31
C ALA A 174 -43.27 8.02 -11.94
N LYS A 175 -43.17 6.81 -11.34
CA LYS A 175 -42.12 6.52 -10.36
C LYS A 175 -40.90 7.33 -10.78
N THR A 176 -40.34 8.14 -9.89
CA THR A 176 -39.01 8.72 -10.06
C THR A 176 -38.09 7.58 -10.47
N SER A 177 -37.87 7.46 -11.79
CA SER A 177 -36.83 6.61 -12.35
C SER A 177 -35.58 7.21 -11.77
N LEU A 178 -34.87 6.45 -10.93
CA LEU A 178 -33.52 6.81 -10.53
C LEU A 178 -32.80 7.13 -11.84
N THR A 179 -32.23 8.33 -11.96
CA THR A 179 -31.36 8.69 -13.08
C THR A 179 -30.44 7.50 -13.33
N PRO A 180 -30.40 6.91 -14.54
CA PRO A 180 -29.48 5.84 -14.84
C PRO A 180 -28.09 6.30 -14.47
N ALA A 181 -27.52 5.69 -13.44
CA ALA A 181 -26.26 6.13 -12.90
C ALA A 181 -25.19 5.38 -13.66
N LEU A 182 -24.49 6.07 -14.57
CA LEU A 182 -23.13 5.68 -14.90
C LEU A 182 -22.38 5.54 -13.57
N VAL A 183 -21.96 4.32 -13.26
CA VAL A 183 -21.31 3.96 -12.00
C VAL A 183 -19.80 3.86 -12.15
N ALA A 184 -19.31 3.53 -13.36
CA ALA A 184 -17.88 3.52 -13.60
C ALA A 184 -17.50 3.84 -15.04
N THR A 185 -16.30 4.39 -15.18
CA THR A 185 -15.55 4.42 -16.44
C THR A 185 -14.18 3.77 -16.22
N GLN A 186 -13.66 3.08 -17.22
CA GLN A 186 -12.27 2.61 -17.24
C GLN A 186 -11.64 3.06 -18.55
N PHE A 187 -10.54 3.79 -18.46
CA PHE A 187 -9.70 4.09 -19.61
C PHE A 187 -8.62 3.02 -19.71
N TYR A 188 -8.53 2.32 -20.84
CA TYR A 188 -7.53 1.29 -21.04
C TYR A 188 -7.12 1.19 -22.51
N GLN A 189 -5.89 0.71 -22.71
CA GLN A 189 -5.36 0.35 -24.02
C GLN A 189 -5.62 -1.13 -24.27
N LYS A 190 -5.99 -1.46 -25.51
CA LYS A 190 -6.07 -2.84 -25.99
C LYS A 190 -5.48 -2.85 -27.40
N ASP A 191 -4.41 -3.62 -27.57
CA ASP A 191 -3.59 -3.59 -28.79
C ASP A 191 -3.08 -2.16 -29.03
N GLU A 192 -3.21 -1.62 -30.24
CA GLU A 192 -2.86 -0.24 -30.58
C GLU A 192 -3.99 0.78 -30.32
N ASP A 193 -5.17 0.30 -29.91
CA ASP A 193 -6.37 1.10 -29.75
C ASP A 193 -6.67 1.44 -28.29
N TYR A 194 -7.42 2.54 -28.11
CA TYR A 194 -7.79 3.07 -26.81
C TYR A 194 -9.30 3.06 -26.62
N TYR A 195 -9.74 2.66 -25.43
CA TYR A 195 -11.15 2.45 -25.14
C TYR A 195 -11.58 3.03 -23.79
N ALA A 196 -12.80 3.56 -23.76
CA ALA A 196 -13.54 3.82 -22.54
C ALA A 196 -14.56 2.70 -22.31
N LEU A 197 -14.39 1.92 -21.24
CA LEU A 197 -15.41 0.99 -20.76
C LEU A 197 -16.33 1.72 -19.78
N LEU A 198 -17.59 1.89 -20.19
CA LEU A 198 -18.64 2.48 -19.37
C LEU A 198 -19.43 1.38 -18.69
N ARG A 199 -19.78 1.55 -17.40
CA ARG A 199 -20.67 0.65 -16.66
C ARG A 199 -21.78 1.44 -15.98
N TRP A 200 -23.02 0.99 -16.11
CA TRP A 200 -24.17 1.65 -15.49
C TRP A 200 -25.23 0.65 -15.06
N ASN A 201 -25.99 1.06 -14.04
CA ASN A 201 -27.18 0.34 -13.61
C ASN A 201 -28.31 0.65 -14.60
N ALA A 202 -28.82 -0.39 -15.22
CA ALA A 202 -29.86 -0.35 -16.23
C ALA A 202 -31.15 -1.01 -15.72
N LYS A 203 -32.21 -0.80 -16.50
CA LYS A 203 -33.48 -1.50 -16.39
C LYS A 203 -33.62 -2.38 -17.61
N ASN A 204 -33.71 -3.68 -17.37
CA ASN A 204 -33.83 -4.66 -18.45
C ASN A 204 -34.92 -4.27 -19.48
N ASN A 205 -34.64 -4.49 -20.76
CA ASN A 205 -35.44 -4.13 -21.93
C ASN A 205 -35.67 -2.61 -22.17
N SER A 206 -34.95 -1.73 -21.48
CA SER A 206 -35.02 -0.27 -21.73
C SER A 206 -33.90 0.16 -22.69
N ASN A 207 -34.13 1.23 -23.45
CA ASN A 207 -33.11 1.80 -24.34
C ASN A 207 -32.33 2.90 -23.61
N TYR A 208 -31.06 3.06 -23.93
CA TYR A 208 -30.16 4.03 -23.29
C TYR A 208 -29.37 4.82 -24.34
N GLN A 209 -29.23 6.12 -24.12
CA GLN A 209 -28.24 6.93 -24.85
C GLN A 209 -26.93 6.98 -24.08
N ILE A 210 -25.86 6.64 -24.78
CA ILE A 210 -24.49 6.89 -24.34
C ILE A 210 -24.11 8.30 -24.77
N LEU A 211 -23.74 9.13 -23.79
CA LEU A 211 -23.44 10.54 -23.97
C LEU A 211 -21.95 10.77 -23.75
N ARG A 212 -21.30 11.51 -24.64
CA ARG A 212 -19.87 11.88 -24.54
C ARG A 212 -19.67 13.34 -24.85
N LYS A 213 -18.76 13.99 -24.12
CA LYS A 213 -18.24 15.32 -24.42
C LYS A 213 -16.74 15.36 -24.16
N LEU A 214 -16.03 16.32 -24.75
CA LEU A 214 -14.61 16.57 -24.45
C LEU A 214 -14.48 17.80 -23.54
N ASN A 215 -14.63 18.99 -24.12
CA ASN A 215 -14.53 20.28 -23.41
C ASN A 215 -15.81 21.14 -23.52
N GLU A 216 -16.82 20.65 -24.24
CA GLU A 216 -18.05 21.39 -24.51
C GLU A 216 -19.03 21.37 -23.33
N THR A 217 -19.99 22.29 -23.33
CA THR A 217 -21.07 22.30 -22.34
C THR A 217 -22.06 21.17 -22.58
N ASP A 218 -22.33 20.85 -23.85
CA ASP A 218 -23.32 19.86 -24.27
C ASP A 218 -22.70 18.49 -24.55
N TYR A 219 -23.52 17.45 -24.47
CA TYR A 219 -23.11 16.08 -24.75
C TYR A 219 -23.61 15.62 -26.12
N ASP A 220 -22.72 14.96 -26.87
CA ASP A 220 -23.08 14.24 -28.08
C ASP A 220 -23.60 12.84 -27.74
N VAL A 221 -24.55 12.36 -28.55
CA VAL A 221 -24.99 10.96 -28.51
C VAL A 221 -24.01 10.11 -29.29
N ARG A 222 -23.38 9.14 -28.62
CA ARG A 222 -22.45 8.18 -29.25
C ARG A 222 -23.12 6.90 -29.69
N ALA A 223 -24.06 6.40 -28.88
CA ALA A 223 -24.79 5.19 -29.21
C ALA A 223 -26.16 5.17 -28.54
N ILE A 224 -27.06 4.35 -29.10
CA ILE A 224 -28.31 3.94 -28.46
C ILE A 224 -28.24 2.44 -28.23
N ILE A 225 -28.27 2.02 -26.96
CA ILE A 225 -28.11 0.62 -26.56
C ILE A 225 -29.39 0.12 -25.90
N LYS A 226 -29.89 -1.04 -26.32
CA LYS A 226 -31.00 -1.72 -25.64
C LYS A 226 -30.43 -2.60 -24.52
N ALA A 227 -30.86 -2.36 -23.29
CA ALA A 227 -30.42 -3.14 -22.14
C ALA A 227 -31.01 -4.55 -22.18
N ASN A 228 -30.16 -5.56 -22.01
CA ASN A 228 -30.51 -6.96 -21.83
C ASN A 228 -30.31 -7.46 -20.39
N SER A 229 -29.78 -6.59 -19.52
CA SER A 229 -29.47 -6.84 -18.11
C SER A 229 -29.75 -5.57 -17.28
N ASN A 230 -29.71 -5.70 -15.95
CA ASN A 230 -29.70 -4.56 -15.05
C ASN A 230 -28.28 -3.99 -14.82
N ASP A 231 -27.25 -4.71 -15.28
CA ASP A 231 -25.86 -4.26 -15.27
C ASP A 231 -25.37 -4.23 -16.71
N MET A 232 -25.19 -3.03 -17.24
CA MET A 232 -24.82 -2.84 -18.63
C MET A 232 -23.41 -2.28 -18.75
N SER A 233 -22.78 -2.63 -19.87
CA SER A 233 -21.51 -2.04 -20.25
C SER A 233 -21.49 -1.65 -21.72
N TYR A 234 -20.62 -0.70 -22.06
CA TYR A 234 -20.39 -0.24 -23.43
C TYR A 234 -18.93 0.16 -23.59
N TYR A 235 -18.34 -0.25 -24.72
CA TYR A 235 -17.01 0.14 -25.12
C TYR A 235 -17.11 1.25 -26.17
N ASP A 236 -16.48 2.39 -25.87
CA ASP A 236 -16.33 3.48 -26.82
C ASP A 236 -14.86 3.59 -27.22
N LYS A 237 -14.58 3.57 -28.53
CA LYS A 237 -13.22 3.79 -29.05
C LYS A 237 -12.90 5.28 -28.92
N VAL A 238 -11.74 5.59 -28.35
CA VAL A 238 -11.30 6.95 -28.03
C VAL A 238 -9.87 7.16 -28.52
N ASP A 239 -9.48 8.43 -28.64
CA ASP A 239 -8.09 8.81 -28.90
C ASP A 239 -7.29 8.80 -27.58
N SER A 240 -6.02 8.40 -27.64
CA SER A 240 -5.16 8.23 -26.46
C SER A 240 -4.91 9.52 -25.68
N ASP A 241 -4.93 10.65 -26.38
CA ASP A 241 -4.62 12.00 -25.88
C ASP A 241 -5.85 12.78 -25.39
N LYS A 242 -7.06 12.18 -25.48
CA LYS A 242 -8.32 12.88 -25.17
C LYS A 242 -9.03 12.31 -23.96
N LEU A 243 -9.21 13.18 -22.96
CA LEU A 243 -9.90 12.85 -21.71
C LEU A 243 -11.40 13.19 -21.78
N TYR A 244 -12.16 12.33 -22.45
CA TYR A 244 -13.61 12.50 -22.60
C TYR A 244 -14.37 12.39 -21.26
N THR A 245 -15.53 13.03 -21.18
CA THR A 245 -16.50 12.91 -20.09
C THR A 245 -17.74 12.19 -20.57
N TYR A 246 -18.18 11.18 -19.81
CA TYR A 246 -19.32 10.33 -20.16
C TYR A 246 -20.51 10.48 -19.23
N SER A 247 -21.69 10.26 -19.80
CA SER A 247 -22.94 10.12 -19.07
C SER A 247 -23.88 9.15 -19.79
N VAL A 248 -24.95 8.73 -19.11
CA VAL A 248 -25.95 7.81 -19.67
C VAL A 248 -27.35 8.29 -19.28
N ARG A 249 -28.32 8.17 -20.21
CA ARG A 249 -29.75 8.35 -19.92
C ARG A 249 -30.62 7.28 -20.55
N GLU A 250 -31.73 6.98 -19.88
CA GLU A 250 -32.77 6.07 -20.36
C GLU A 250 -33.63 6.81 -21.41
N ILE A 251 -34.02 6.11 -22.46
CA ILE A 251 -35.04 6.53 -23.40
C ILE A 251 -36.35 5.87 -22.98
N LEU A 252 -37.27 6.69 -22.47
CA LEU A 252 -38.62 6.27 -22.12
C LEU A 252 -39.47 6.30 -23.38
N THR A 253 -40.10 5.19 -23.73
CA THR A 253 -41.04 5.14 -24.88
C THR A 253 -42.46 5.13 -24.35
N ASN A 254 -43.31 6.04 -24.82
CA ASN A 254 -44.75 6.01 -24.56
C ASN A 254 -45.55 6.12 -25.85
N ALA A 255 -46.89 6.05 -25.75
CA ALA A 255 -47.81 6.17 -26.89
C ALA A 255 -47.71 7.49 -27.67
N SER A 256 -46.95 8.48 -27.17
CA SER A 256 -46.74 9.80 -27.78
C SER A 256 -45.34 10.00 -28.37
N GLY A 257 -44.44 9.01 -28.27
CA GLY A 257 -43.08 9.07 -28.81
C GLY A 257 -41.97 8.75 -27.81
N LYS A 258 -40.72 9.09 -28.18
CA LYS A 258 -39.53 8.93 -27.35
C LYS A 258 -39.38 10.12 -26.39
N ILE A 259 -39.21 9.86 -25.11
CA ILE A 259 -38.88 10.83 -24.06
C ILE A 259 -37.47 10.54 -23.55
N LEU A 260 -36.63 11.58 -23.51
CA LEU A 260 -35.27 11.48 -23.01
C LEU A 260 -35.28 11.65 -21.49
N GLY A 261 -34.78 10.65 -20.75
CA GLY A 261 -34.60 10.73 -19.32
C GLY A 261 -33.49 11.71 -18.90
N PRO A 262 -33.38 12.03 -17.60
CA PRO A 262 -32.27 12.83 -17.09
C PRO A 262 -30.95 12.07 -17.23
N TYR A 263 -29.84 12.82 -17.27
CA TYR A 263 -28.47 12.32 -17.20
C TYR A 263 -27.67 13.10 -16.16
N ASP A 264 -26.51 12.57 -15.77
CA ASP A 264 -25.54 13.27 -14.92
C ASP A 264 -24.74 14.28 -15.78
N SER A 265 -24.96 15.59 -15.57
CA SER A 265 -24.31 16.65 -16.33
C SER A 265 -22.81 16.78 -16.05
N GLU A 266 -22.37 16.44 -14.82
CA GLU A 266 -20.94 16.37 -14.50
C GLU A 266 -20.29 15.17 -15.16
N GLY A 267 -21.01 14.05 -15.20
CA GLY A 267 -20.55 12.79 -15.80
C GLY A 267 -19.36 12.18 -15.08
N LEU A 268 -18.68 11.25 -15.76
CA LEU A 268 -17.40 10.68 -15.35
C LEU A 268 -16.36 10.94 -16.44
N LYS A 269 -15.30 11.67 -16.07
CA LYS A 269 -14.18 11.99 -16.94
C LYS A 269 -13.19 10.82 -16.97
N LEU A 270 -12.62 10.55 -18.14
CA LEU A 270 -11.44 9.70 -18.25
C LEU A 270 -10.25 10.38 -17.58
N ILE A 271 -9.36 9.59 -17.01
CA ILE A 271 -8.18 10.07 -16.31
C ILE A 271 -6.96 9.53 -17.04
N ASP A 272 -5.96 10.37 -17.23
CA ASP A 272 -4.72 9.97 -17.88
C ASP A 272 -3.89 9.06 -16.96
N ARG A 273 -2.84 8.46 -17.52
CA ARG A 273 -1.88 7.65 -16.79
C ARG A 273 -0.90 8.55 -16.02
N PRO A 274 -0.57 8.24 -14.75
CA PRO A 274 0.56 8.87 -14.08
C PRO A 274 1.88 8.30 -14.62
N ASN A 275 2.93 9.12 -14.68
CA ASN A 275 4.29 8.62 -14.90
C ASN A 275 4.77 7.86 -13.68
N VAL A 276 5.34 6.67 -13.90
CA VAL A 276 5.78 5.75 -12.85
C VAL A 276 7.29 5.58 -12.93
N THR A 277 7.95 5.66 -11.79
CA THR A 277 9.37 5.35 -11.61
C THR A 277 9.53 4.43 -10.41
N VAL A 278 10.34 3.39 -10.54
CA VAL A 278 10.54 2.37 -9.52
C VAL A 278 12.02 2.26 -9.22
N ASP A 279 12.32 2.35 -7.93
CA ASP A 279 13.63 2.08 -7.37
C ASP A 279 13.62 0.61 -6.90
N PHE A 280 14.33 -0.25 -7.64
CA PHE A 280 14.41 -1.69 -7.40
C PHE A 280 15.60 -2.00 -6.50
N GLN A 281 15.33 -2.58 -5.34
CA GLN A 281 16.32 -3.06 -4.38
C GLN A 281 16.14 -4.57 -4.19
N ASN A 282 17.05 -5.20 -3.46
CA ASN A 282 17.05 -6.64 -3.20
C ASN A 282 15.84 -7.15 -2.41
N LEU A 283 15.36 -6.41 -1.41
CA LEU A 283 14.23 -6.84 -0.56
C LEU A 283 12.90 -6.16 -0.88
N LYS A 284 12.93 -5.08 -1.66
CA LYS A 284 11.77 -4.23 -1.92
C LYS A 284 11.89 -3.43 -3.21
N ALA A 285 10.76 -2.90 -3.67
CA ALA A 285 10.71 -1.87 -4.69
C ALA A 285 10.00 -0.62 -4.15
N VAL A 286 10.54 0.56 -4.41
CA VAL A 286 9.90 1.84 -4.09
C VAL A 286 9.28 2.40 -5.36
N VAL A 287 7.97 2.24 -5.49
CA VAL A 287 7.17 2.71 -6.62
C VAL A 287 6.76 4.16 -6.37
N LYS A 288 7.12 5.08 -7.25
CA LYS A 288 6.76 6.50 -7.20
C LYS A 288 6.00 6.89 -8.46
N TRP A 289 5.14 7.90 -8.36
CA TRP A 289 4.38 8.38 -9.52
C TRP A 289 4.00 9.86 -9.47
N THR A 290 3.71 10.43 -10.64
CA THR A 290 3.25 11.82 -10.77
C THR A 290 1.81 12.01 -10.31
N LYS A 291 1.54 13.17 -9.71
CA LYS A 291 0.20 13.53 -9.21
C LYS A 291 -0.76 13.87 -10.36
N ASP A 292 -1.93 13.24 -10.36
CA ASP A 292 -3.11 13.68 -11.11
C ASP A 292 -4.00 14.58 -10.21
N PRO A 293 -4.46 15.75 -10.71
CA PRO A 293 -5.22 16.71 -9.92
C PRO A 293 -6.66 16.28 -9.61
N THR A 294 -7.20 15.30 -10.34
CA THR A 294 -8.57 14.78 -10.20
C THR A 294 -8.63 13.46 -9.44
N ALA A 295 -7.49 12.82 -9.21
CA ALA A 295 -7.38 11.59 -8.46
C ALA A 295 -7.82 11.80 -7.01
N SER A 296 -8.67 10.89 -6.53
CA SER A 296 -8.96 10.70 -5.11
C SER A 296 -8.10 9.58 -4.50
N LYS A 297 -7.61 8.66 -5.34
CA LYS A 297 -6.83 7.48 -4.98
C LYS A 297 -5.90 7.08 -6.12
N TYR A 298 -4.91 6.26 -5.80
CA TYR A 298 -4.10 5.52 -6.77
C TYR A 298 -4.19 4.03 -6.50
N ARG A 299 -4.17 3.24 -7.57
CA ARG A 299 -4.05 1.78 -7.48
C ARG A 299 -2.72 1.36 -8.06
N VAL A 300 -1.93 0.67 -7.26
CA VAL A 300 -0.60 0.15 -7.63
C VAL A 300 -0.77 -1.30 -8.06
N PHE A 301 -0.19 -1.63 -9.20
CA PHE A 301 -0.23 -2.96 -9.78
C PHE A 301 1.18 -3.50 -9.97
N ARG A 302 1.31 -4.82 -9.82
CA ARG A 302 2.51 -5.58 -10.09
C ARG A 302 2.19 -6.78 -10.97
N LYS A 303 3.06 -7.10 -11.91
CA LYS A 303 3.09 -8.41 -12.62
C LYS A 303 4.49 -9.00 -12.55
N ILE A 304 4.58 -10.31 -12.83
CA ILE A 304 5.83 -11.07 -12.88
C ILE A 304 6.05 -11.52 -14.32
N GLY A 305 7.16 -11.11 -14.93
CA GLY A 305 7.47 -11.37 -16.33
C GLY A 305 6.64 -10.53 -17.32
N ARG A 306 7.09 -10.49 -18.57
CA ARG A 306 6.45 -9.74 -19.66
C ARG A 306 5.02 -10.22 -19.93
N ASP A 307 4.85 -11.54 -19.97
CA ASP A 307 3.58 -12.21 -20.25
C ASP A 307 2.65 -12.33 -19.02
N GLY A 308 3.08 -11.81 -17.87
CA GLY A 308 2.29 -11.85 -16.64
C GLY A 308 1.09 -10.91 -16.68
N GLU A 309 0.08 -11.21 -15.85
CA GLU A 309 -1.07 -10.32 -15.64
C GLU A 309 -0.85 -9.38 -14.45
N TYR A 310 -1.26 -8.12 -14.60
CA TYR A 310 -1.21 -7.16 -13.50
C TYR A 310 -2.20 -7.47 -12.38
N GLN A 311 -1.66 -7.60 -11.18
CA GLN A 311 -2.44 -7.71 -9.95
C GLN A 311 -2.37 -6.41 -9.16
N CYS A 312 -3.52 -5.93 -8.68
CA CYS A 312 -3.58 -4.76 -7.81
C CYS A 312 -3.05 -5.13 -6.42
N ILE A 313 -1.87 -4.64 -6.06
CA ILE A 313 -1.24 -4.93 -4.77
C ILE A 313 -1.57 -3.89 -3.70
N ALA A 314 -1.94 -2.66 -4.11
CA ALA A 314 -2.31 -1.61 -3.17
C ALA A 314 -3.33 -0.62 -3.75
N THR A 315 -4.06 0.03 -2.86
CA THR A 315 -4.86 1.23 -3.14
C THR A 315 -4.54 2.26 -2.07
N VAL A 316 -4.02 3.42 -2.48
CA VAL A 316 -3.62 4.50 -1.58
C VAL A 316 -4.40 5.76 -1.87
N ASP A 317 -4.59 6.63 -0.88
CA ASP A 317 -5.29 7.90 -1.07
C ASP A 317 -4.42 8.91 -1.83
N ALA A 318 -5.05 9.88 -2.51
CA ALA A 318 -4.39 10.81 -3.42
C ALA A 318 -3.18 11.61 -2.87
N PRO A 319 -3.06 11.92 -1.56
CA PRO A 319 -1.85 12.55 -1.03
C PRO A 319 -0.60 11.67 -1.16
N SER A 320 -0.76 10.34 -1.21
CA SER A 320 0.35 9.41 -1.37
C SER A 320 0.77 9.32 -2.84
N LEU A 321 2.04 9.63 -3.12
CA LEU A 321 2.67 9.54 -4.43
C LEU A 321 3.77 8.47 -4.50
N SER A 322 3.80 7.60 -3.50
CA SER A 322 4.73 6.49 -3.40
C SER A 322 4.11 5.30 -2.69
N TYR A 323 4.61 4.11 -2.99
CA TYR A 323 4.29 2.85 -2.32
C TYR A 323 5.55 2.00 -2.25
N VAL A 324 5.81 1.40 -1.08
CA VAL A 324 6.90 0.44 -0.90
C VAL A 324 6.32 -0.95 -1.00
N ASP A 325 6.75 -1.70 -2.00
CA ASP A 325 6.41 -3.11 -2.17
C ASP A 325 7.55 -3.96 -1.61
N TYR A 326 7.31 -4.58 -0.46
CA TYR A 326 8.24 -5.56 0.10
C TYR A 326 7.98 -6.91 -0.58
N TYR A 327 9.05 -7.58 -1.03
CA TYR A 327 8.88 -8.84 -1.78
C TYR A 327 8.42 -10.01 -0.89
N TYR A 328 8.54 -9.86 0.42
CA TYR A 328 8.01 -10.77 1.44
C TYR A 328 6.60 -10.36 1.90
N LYS A 329 5.75 -11.34 2.19
CA LYS A 329 4.37 -11.09 2.67
C LYS A 329 4.23 -11.17 4.18
N SER A 330 5.20 -11.80 4.82
CA SER A 330 5.23 -12.02 6.27
C SER A 330 6.63 -11.85 6.80
N GLU A 331 6.75 -11.78 8.13
CA GLU A 331 8.04 -11.78 8.80
C GLU A 331 8.79 -13.11 8.63
N GLU A 332 8.05 -14.22 8.55
CA GLU A 332 8.59 -15.56 8.26
C GLU A 332 9.13 -15.63 6.82
N ASP A 333 8.41 -15.04 5.86
CA ASP A 333 8.88 -14.92 4.47
C ASP A 333 10.19 -14.12 4.42
N LEU A 334 10.27 -13.00 5.16
CA LEU A 334 11.50 -12.21 5.24
C LEU A 334 12.65 -13.01 5.84
N GLN A 335 12.41 -13.76 6.93
CA GLN A 335 13.43 -14.61 7.51
C GLN A 335 13.91 -15.68 6.54
N ASN A 336 13.00 -16.35 5.83
CA ASN A 336 13.32 -17.33 4.80
C ASN A 336 14.04 -16.71 3.60
N LEU A 337 13.73 -15.45 3.27
CA LEU A 337 14.43 -14.70 2.23
C LEU A 337 15.86 -14.33 2.62
N LEU A 338 16.10 -14.16 3.92
CA LEU A 338 17.41 -13.81 4.43
C LEU A 338 18.23 -15.06 4.77
N THR A 339 17.65 -16.21 5.08
CA THR A 339 18.42 -17.45 5.26
C THR A 339 18.71 -18.11 3.92
N ALA A 340 19.81 -18.89 3.82
CA ALA A 340 20.41 -19.53 2.64
C ALA A 340 19.48 -20.14 1.55
N SER A 341 18.20 -20.33 1.86
CA SER A 341 17.24 -21.17 1.15
C SER A 341 16.43 -20.46 0.04
N VAL A 342 16.21 -19.14 0.07
CA VAL A 342 15.41 -18.44 -0.96
C VAL A 342 15.83 -16.98 -1.11
N PHE A 343 16.88 -16.66 -1.87
CA PHE A 343 17.32 -15.26 -1.99
C PHE A 343 16.71 -14.51 -3.19
N ILE A 344 16.55 -13.19 -3.05
CA ILE A 344 16.12 -12.32 -4.17
C ILE A 344 17.34 -11.55 -4.68
N ASP A 345 17.95 -12.12 -5.70
CA ASP A 345 18.94 -11.41 -6.48
C ASP A 345 18.26 -10.26 -7.25
N PRO A 346 18.69 -8.99 -7.08
CA PRO A 346 18.25 -7.89 -7.93
C PRO A 346 18.40 -8.20 -9.42
N SER A 347 19.45 -8.95 -9.80
CA SER A 347 19.69 -9.38 -11.18
C SER A 347 18.71 -10.41 -11.71
N TYR A 348 17.84 -10.99 -10.85
CA TYR A 348 16.76 -11.89 -11.25
C TYR A 348 15.36 -11.25 -11.16
N ASN A 349 15.28 -9.95 -10.84
CA ASN A 349 14.00 -9.28 -10.67
C ASN A 349 13.23 -9.15 -12.00
N SER A 350 12.17 -9.94 -12.14
CA SER A 350 11.27 -9.92 -13.31
C SER A 350 9.98 -9.11 -13.06
N LEU A 351 9.98 -8.23 -12.06
CA LEU A 351 8.79 -7.49 -11.67
C LEU A 351 8.57 -6.28 -12.57
N PHE A 352 7.30 -6.02 -12.86
CA PHE A 352 6.86 -4.81 -13.52
C PHE A 352 5.82 -4.12 -12.64
N TYR A 353 5.89 -2.80 -12.55
CA TYR A 353 4.94 -1.99 -11.80
C TYR A 353 4.22 -1.00 -12.71
N THR A 354 2.95 -0.77 -12.44
CA THR A 354 2.22 0.33 -13.05
C THR A 354 1.24 0.90 -12.05
N VAL A 355 0.81 2.13 -12.28
CA VAL A 355 -0.08 2.85 -11.38
C VAL A 355 -1.18 3.46 -12.21
N ARG A 356 -2.41 3.43 -11.68
CA ARG A 356 -3.51 4.20 -12.26
C ARG A 356 -4.16 5.11 -11.25
N ALA A 357 -4.45 6.33 -11.68
CA ALA A 357 -5.26 7.28 -10.94
C ALA A 357 -6.73 6.81 -10.87
N CYS A 358 -7.41 7.13 -9.77
CA CYS A 358 -8.81 6.81 -9.56
C CYS A 358 -9.55 8.00 -8.94
N THR A 359 -10.68 8.38 -9.53
CA THR A 359 -11.60 9.37 -8.94
C THR A 359 -12.85 8.67 -8.44
N GLN A 360 -13.12 8.75 -7.14
CA GLN A 360 -14.36 8.30 -6.52
C GLN A 360 -15.20 9.50 -6.07
N LYS A 361 -16.46 9.53 -6.49
CA LYS A 361 -17.45 10.50 -5.99
C LYS A 361 -18.73 9.80 -5.56
N VAL A 362 -19.36 10.27 -4.49
CA VAL A 362 -20.64 9.75 -4.03
C VAL A 362 -21.74 10.70 -4.47
N VAL A 363 -22.63 10.23 -5.35
CA VAL A 363 -23.78 11.00 -5.84
C VAL A 363 -25.04 10.20 -5.57
N ASN A 364 -25.98 10.76 -4.80
CA ASN A 364 -27.24 10.10 -4.43
C ASN A 364 -27.05 8.69 -3.82
N ALA A 365 -26.09 8.54 -2.91
CA ALA A 365 -25.71 7.26 -2.27
C ALA A 365 -25.17 6.18 -3.24
N VAL A 366 -24.82 6.55 -4.47
CA VAL A 366 -24.11 5.69 -5.42
C VAL A 366 -22.67 6.16 -5.54
N THR A 367 -21.73 5.28 -5.26
CA THR A 367 -20.31 5.51 -5.52
C THR A 367 -20.05 5.39 -7.00
N LYS A 368 -19.56 6.47 -7.61
CA LYS A 368 -19.13 6.51 -9.00
C LYS A 368 -17.62 6.54 -9.06
N THR A 369 -17.03 5.73 -9.94
CA THR A 369 -15.57 5.58 -10.03
C THR A 369 -15.06 5.74 -11.46
N SER A 370 -14.18 6.71 -11.69
CA SER A 370 -13.34 6.74 -12.89
C SER A 370 -12.03 6.03 -12.59
N TYR A 371 -11.68 5.02 -13.39
CA TYR A 371 -10.37 4.39 -13.39
C TYR A 371 -9.57 4.92 -14.57
N GLY A 372 -8.42 5.53 -14.28
CA GLY A 372 -7.53 6.08 -15.29
C GLY A 372 -6.79 5.02 -16.07
N LEU A 373 -6.12 5.51 -17.11
CA LEU A 373 -5.18 4.75 -17.91
C LEU A 373 -3.95 4.36 -17.07
N TYR A 374 -3.19 3.40 -17.57
CA TYR A 374 -1.91 2.99 -17.02
C TYR A 374 -1.01 2.55 -18.16
N TYR A 375 0.29 2.50 -17.89
CA TYR A 375 1.30 2.01 -18.83
C TYR A 375 1.19 0.47 -18.94
N PRO A 376 0.92 -0.11 -20.14
CA PRO A 376 0.79 -1.56 -20.32
C PRO A 376 2.09 -2.33 -20.07
N ASP A 377 3.23 -1.74 -20.40
CA ASP A 377 4.54 -2.32 -20.08
C ASP A 377 4.93 -1.99 -18.64
N GLY A 378 4.44 -0.86 -18.12
CA GLY A 378 4.78 -0.37 -16.79
C GLY A 378 6.24 0.06 -16.68
N ASP A 379 6.77 -0.04 -15.49
CA ASP A 379 8.16 0.20 -15.16
C ASP A 379 8.82 -1.09 -14.64
N PHE A 380 10.04 -1.37 -15.10
CA PHE A 380 10.82 -2.57 -14.81
C PHE A 380 12.32 -2.27 -14.82
N HIS A 381 13.08 -3.13 -14.16
CA HIS A 381 14.54 -3.10 -14.10
C HIS A 381 15.17 -3.92 -15.22
N LEU A 382 16.29 -3.42 -15.75
CA LEU A 382 17.24 -4.18 -16.58
C LEU A 382 18.59 -4.11 -15.89
N GLU A 383 19.01 -5.23 -15.31
CA GLU A 383 20.32 -5.33 -14.69
C GLU A 383 21.44 -5.33 -15.72
N SER A 384 22.63 -4.87 -15.33
CA SER A 384 23.83 -5.04 -16.14
C SER A 384 24.15 -6.53 -16.35
N PRO A 385 24.31 -7.00 -17.59
CA PRO A 385 24.71 -8.38 -17.85
C PRO A 385 26.09 -8.70 -17.26
N SER A 386 26.19 -9.80 -16.51
CA SER A 386 27.48 -10.32 -16.05
C SER A 386 28.10 -11.20 -17.13
N ILE A 387 29.22 -10.76 -17.73
CA ILE A 387 30.01 -11.62 -18.63
C ILE A 387 30.53 -12.80 -17.83
N VAL A 388 30.42 -14.00 -18.38
CA VAL A 388 30.84 -15.26 -17.74
C VAL A 388 32.12 -15.80 -18.35
N SER A 389 32.23 -15.85 -19.67
CA SER A 389 33.45 -16.31 -20.35
C SER A 389 33.58 -15.67 -21.72
N LEU A 390 34.81 -15.45 -22.16
CA LEU A 390 35.16 -15.21 -23.55
C LEU A 390 36.32 -16.13 -23.90
N ASN A 391 36.01 -17.25 -24.57
CA ASN A 391 36.99 -18.24 -24.96
C ASN A 391 37.04 -18.32 -26.49
N GLY A 392 38.16 -17.89 -27.07
CA GLY A 392 38.25 -17.66 -28.51
C GLY A 392 37.17 -16.68 -28.97
N THR A 393 36.31 -17.11 -29.90
CA THR A 393 35.20 -16.29 -30.40
C THR A 393 33.90 -16.43 -29.60
N THR A 394 33.86 -17.28 -28.58
CA THR A 394 32.61 -17.61 -27.89
C THR A 394 32.46 -16.80 -26.60
N LEU A 395 31.51 -15.88 -26.61
CA LEU A 395 31.12 -15.06 -25.48
C LEU A 395 29.91 -15.68 -24.77
N LYS A 396 29.97 -15.73 -23.44
CA LYS A 396 28.88 -16.17 -22.55
C LYS A 396 28.60 -15.11 -21.51
N TRP A 397 27.33 -14.90 -21.19
CA TRP A 397 26.89 -13.96 -20.15
C TRP A 397 25.64 -14.45 -19.43
N GLY A 398 25.41 -13.94 -18.23
CA GLY A 398 24.20 -14.19 -17.46
C GLY A 398 22.98 -13.56 -18.12
N LYS A 399 21.88 -14.31 -18.17
CA LYS A 399 20.57 -13.79 -18.60
C LYS A 399 20.12 -12.64 -17.70
N VAL A 400 19.69 -11.54 -18.32
CA VAL A 400 18.99 -10.43 -17.66
C VAL A 400 17.47 -10.63 -17.80
N PRO A 401 16.71 -10.66 -16.70
CA PRO A 401 15.26 -10.67 -16.73
C PRO A 401 14.70 -9.50 -17.52
N ASN A 402 13.55 -9.70 -18.15
CA ASN A 402 12.83 -8.69 -18.94
C ASN A 402 13.56 -8.20 -20.20
N ALA A 403 14.82 -8.57 -20.44
CA ALA A 403 15.55 -8.25 -21.67
C ALA A 403 14.88 -8.90 -22.88
N GLU A 404 14.73 -8.12 -23.96
CA GLU A 404 14.30 -8.63 -25.28
C GLU A 404 15.50 -9.04 -26.13
N GLY A 405 16.66 -8.43 -25.88
CA GLY A 405 17.92 -8.80 -26.49
C GLY A 405 19.11 -8.14 -25.83
N TYR A 406 20.26 -8.30 -26.47
CA TYR A 406 21.55 -7.81 -26.00
C TYR A 406 22.35 -7.20 -27.15
N LEU A 407 23.00 -6.08 -26.88
CA LEU A 407 24.09 -5.57 -27.69
C LEU A 407 25.40 -6.14 -27.17
N ILE A 408 26.24 -6.63 -28.09
CA ILE A 408 27.60 -7.05 -27.79
C ILE A 408 28.51 -5.92 -28.24
N LEU A 409 29.34 -5.46 -27.32
CA LEU A 409 30.18 -4.29 -27.50
C LEU A 409 31.65 -4.68 -27.29
N LYS A 410 32.54 -4.00 -28.00
CA LYS A 410 33.98 -4.08 -27.77
C LYS A 410 34.62 -2.71 -27.78
N LYS A 411 35.82 -2.63 -27.21
CA LYS A 411 36.62 -1.41 -27.21
C LYS A 411 38.11 -1.74 -27.22
N ASP A 412 38.86 -1.08 -28.07
CA ASP A 412 40.32 -1.15 -28.05
C ASP A 412 40.88 -0.27 -26.93
N GLU A 413 42.10 -0.53 -26.49
CA GLU A 413 42.70 0.16 -25.32
C GLU A 413 42.74 1.70 -25.48
N THR A 414 43.00 2.17 -26.70
CA THR A 414 43.14 3.59 -27.02
C THR A 414 41.82 4.27 -27.39
N SER A 415 40.72 3.52 -27.49
CA SER A 415 39.41 4.05 -27.85
C SER A 415 38.62 4.45 -26.60
N ASP A 416 37.94 5.59 -26.68
CA ASP A 416 36.93 5.99 -25.69
C ASP A 416 35.53 5.48 -26.07
N ASP A 417 35.31 5.18 -27.34
CA ASP A 417 34.02 4.76 -27.88
C ASP A 417 33.90 3.24 -27.96
N TRP A 418 32.75 2.72 -27.51
CA TRP A 418 32.37 1.31 -27.65
C TRP A 418 31.78 1.04 -29.04
N GLU A 419 32.28 -0.01 -29.71
CA GLU A 419 31.77 -0.47 -30.99
C GLU A 419 30.77 -1.62 -30.78
N GLU A 420 29.58 -1.51 -31.39
CA GLU A 420 28.61 -2.62 -31.45
C GLU A 420 29.03 -3.65 -32.51
N ILE A 421 29.16 -4.91 -32.10
CA ILE A 421 29.54 -6.02 -32.99
C ILE A 421 28.42 -7.05 -33.20
N ALA A 422 27.38 -7.03 -32.37
CA ALA A 422 26.18 -7.85 -32.58
C ALA A 422 24.96 -7.32 -31.80
N ASP A 423 23.77 -7.49 -32.38
CA ASP A 423 22.46 -7.37 -31.71
C ASP A 423 21.79 -8.75 -31.75
N VAL A 424 21.51 -9.33 -30.57
CA VAL A 424 20.96 -10.68 -30.43
C VAL A 424 19.72 -10.73 -29.54
N ILE A 425 18.72 -11.51 -29.97
CA ILE A 425 17.50 -11.74 -29.20
C ILE A 425 17.79 -12.62 -27.98
N ALA A 426 17.19 -12.24 -26.84
CA ALA A 426 17.34 -12.96 -25.59
C ALA A 426 16.71 -14.37 -25.65
N LYS A 427 17.45 -15.38 -25.18
CA LYS A 427 16.98 -16.76 -25.08
C LYS A 427 16.49 -17.09 -23.66
N THR A 428 15.79 -18.20 -23.50
CA THR A 428 15.27 -18.64 -22.20
C THR A 428 16.36 -19.12 -21.23
N SER A 429 17.50 -19.63 -21.75
CA SER A 429 18.64 -20.15 -21.00
C SER A 429 19.22 -19.15 -19.97
N THR A 430 19.62 -19.65 -18.81
CA THR A 430 20.23 -18.85 -17.73
C THR A 430 21.58 -18.25 -18.11
N ILE A 431 22.33 -18.95 -18.96
CA ILE A 431 23.53 -18.46 -19.64
C ILE A 431 23.20 -18.27 -21.11
N GLN A 432 23.43 -17.05 -21.60
CA GLN A 432 23.38 -16.71 -23.00
C GLN A 432 24.73 -17.04 -23.64
N THR A 433 24.73 -17.34 -24.94
CA THR A 433 25.96 -17.71 -25.66
C THR A 433 25.87 -17.23 -27.09
N LEU A 434 26.97 -16.66 -27.56
CA LEU A 434 27.14 -16.21 -28.93
C LEU A 434 28.59 -16.45 -29.37
N SER A 435 28.76 -17.03 -30.55
CA SER A 435 30.04 -17.03 -31.24
C SER A 435 30.10 -15.79 -32.13
N VAL A 436 31.03 -14.88 -31.86
CA VAL A 436 31.15 -13.58 -32.52
C VAL A 436 32.44 -13.53 -33.31
N SER A 437 32.34 -13.35 -34.61
CA SER A 437 33.50 -13.04 -35.47
C SER A 437 33.95 -11.60 -35.26
N GLY A 438 35.26 -11.31 -35.27
CA GLY A 438 35.78 -9.94 -35.11
C GLY A 438 35.87 -9.45 -33.66
N ILE A 439 35.66 -10.35 -32.69
CA ILE A 439 35.98 -10.13 -31.28
C ILE A 439 37.48 -10.30 -30.99
N GLU A 440 38.21 -10.91 -31.93
CA GLU A 440 39.64 -11.18 -31.80
C GLU A 440 40.43 -9.87 -31.77
N ASN A 441 41.32 -9.73 -30.78
CA ASN A 441 42.28 -8.62 -30.60
C ASN A 441 41.75 -7.29 -30.04
N SER A 442 40.57 -7.25 -29.41
CA SER A 442 40.16 -6.06 -28.63
C SER A 442 40.57 -6.17 -27.16
N ALA A 443 40.68 -5.02 -26.49
CA ALA A 443 41.07 -4.98 -25.09
C ALA A 443 39.87 -5.28 -24.17
N TYR A 444 38.76 -4.56 -24.36
CA TYR A 444 37.60 -4.61 -23.49
C TYR A 444 36.36 -5.14 -24.22
N TYR A 445 35.50 -5.82 -23.46
CA TYR A 445 34.25 -6.39 -23.97
C TYR A 445 33.11 -6.10 -23.01
N ALA A 446 31.94 -5.83 -23.55
CA ALA A 446 30.75 -5.55 -22.77
C ALA A 446 29.52 -6.20 -23.41
N VAL A 447 28.53 -6.45 -22.57
CA VAL A 447 27.20 -6.90 -23.00
C VAL A 447 26.19 -5.96 -22.36
N GLN A 448 25.32 -5.37 -23.18
CA GLN A 448 24.28 -4.45 -22.74
C GLN A 448 22.91 -5.05 -23.05
N ALA A 449 22.08 -5.24 -22.03
CA ALA A 449 20.71 -5.69 -22.24
C ALA A 449 19.85 -4.55 -22.77
N TYR A 450 18.91 -4.85 -23.65
CA TYR A 450 17.90 -3.89 -24.06
C TYR A 450 16.50 -4.47 -23.98
N SER A 451 15.52 -3.58 -23.86
CA SER A 451 14.13 -3.95 -23.95
C SER A 451 13.21 -2.78 -24.27
N THR A 452 11.99 -3.07 -24.71
CA THR A 452 10.96 -2.06 -24.94
C THR A 452 10.21 -1.75 -23.64
N LYS A 453 10.11 -0.46 -23.33
CA LYS A 453 9.42 0.10 -22.17
C LYS A 453 8.56 1.27 -22.62
N ASN A 454 7.25 1.07 -22.65
CA ASN A 454 6.27 2.09 -23.02
C ASN A 454 6.48 2.65 -24.43
N GLY A 455 6.88 1.78 -25.37
CA GLY A 455 7.14 2.13 -26.77
C GLY A 455 8.56 2.62 -27.07
N GLU A 456 9.41 2.79 -26.06
CA GLU A 456 10.80 3.20 -26.23
C GLU A 456 11.77 2.06 -25.90
N LYS A 457 12.85 1.93 -26.69
CA LYS A 457 13.93 0.99 -26.37
C LYS A 457 14.76 1.60 -25.22
N VAL A 458 14.87 0.86 -24.12
CA VAL A 458 15.71 1.19 -22.96
C VAL A 458 16.83 0.17 -22.85
N PHE A 459 17.94 0.60 -22.26
CA PHE A 459 19.17 -0.19 -22.13
C PHE A 459 19.59 -0.28 -20.67
N SER A 460 20.20 -1.40 -20.28
CA SER A 460 20.94 -1.51 -19.02
C SER A 460 22.25 -0.70 -19.09
N ASP A 461 22.94 -0.56 -17.96
CA ASP A 461 24.40 -0.33 -18.00
C ASP A 461 25.10 -1.66 -18.39
N PHE A 462 26.42 -1.70 -18.36
CA PHE A 462 27.20 -2.90 -18.69
C PHE A 462 28.53 -2.95 -17.96
N ASP A 463 29.16 -4.14 -17.94
CA ASP A 463 30.50 -4.34 -17.37
C ASP A 463 31.55 -3.62 -18.22
N LYS A 464 32.11 -2.52 -17.71
CA LYS A 464 33.17 -1.75 -18.39
C LYS A 464 34.58 -2.27 -18.08
N GLY A 465 34.71 -3.08 -17.03
CA GLY A 465 35.99 -3.56 -16.52
C GLY A 465 36.41 -4.92 -17.08
N PHE A 466 35.54 -5.61 -17.81
CA PHE A 466 35.86 -6.91 -18.38
C PHE A 466 36.85 -6.76 -19.55
N THR A 467 38.07 -7.31 -19.39
CA THR A 467 39.19 -7.16 -20.32
C THR A 467 39.97 -8.47 -20.48
N LEU A 468 40.40 -8.77 -21.70
CA LEU A 468 41.37 -9.86 -21.95
C LEU A 468 42.75 -9.33 -22.33
N LYS A 469 43.00 -8.02 -22.16
CA LYS A 469 44.29 -7.40 -22.48
C LYS A 469 45.47 -8.11 -21.80
N ASN A 470 45.25 -8.51 -20.55
CA ASN A 470 46.27 -9.12 -19.70
C ASN A 470 46.06 -10.64 -19.55
N PHE A 471 45.23 -11.26 -20.40
CA PHE A 471 45.06 -12.70 -20.38
C PHE A 471 46.28 -13.35 -21.07
N ASP A 472 47.15 -13.98 -20.29
CA ASP A 472 48.27 -14.76 -20.79
C ASP A 472 48.42 -16.06 -19.99
N PRO A 473 47.87 -17.18 -20.50
CA PRO A 473 47.91 -18.47 -19.81
C PRO A 473 49.27 -19.16 -19.92
N ILE A 474 50.27 -18.55 -20.57
CA ILE A 474 51.65 -19.01 -20.60
C ILE A 474 52.47 -18.23 -19.58
N GLU A 475 52.40 -16.90 -19.59
CA GLU A 475 53.08 -16.03 -18.63
C GLU A 475 52.57 -16.30 -17.21
N PHE A 476 51.24 -16.34 -17.03
CA PHE A 476 50.63 -16.47 -15.71
C PHE A 476 50.30 -17.90 -15.30
N ALA A 477 50.73 -18.91 -16.08
CA ALA A 477 50.59 -20.33 -15.72
C ALA A 477 51.22 -20.67 -14.34
N ASN A 478 52.31 -19.98 -14.01
CA ASN A 478 53.04 -20.17 -12.76
C ASN A 478 52.46 -19.38 -11.59
N GLN A 479 51.53 -18.45 -11.85
CA GLN A 479 50.76 -17.78 -10.81
C GLN A 479 49.66 -18.72 -10.34
N ARG A 480 49.93 -19.39 -9.22
CA ARG A 480 49.06 -20.41 -8.62
C ARG A 480 48.50 -19.85 -7.33
N ILE A 481 47.19 -19.57 -7.34
CA ILE A 481 46.50 -18.84 -6.27
C ILE A 481 45.67 -19.79 -5.41
N LEU A 482 45.90 -19.80 -4.11
CA LEU A 482 45.11 -20.54 -3.12
C LEU A 482 44.20 -19.59 -2.34
N TYR A 483 42.90 -19.88 -2.29
CA TYR A 483 41.93 -19.03 -1.59
C TYR A 483 41.48 -19.63 -0.26
N PHE A 484 41.85 -19.01 0.85
CA PHE A 484 41.27 -19.28 2.17
C PHE A 484 40.17 -18.26 2.45
N GLY A 485 38.94 -18.60 2.08
CA GLY A 485 37.80 -17.70 2.17
C GLY A 485 36.52 -18.35 2.68
N ASP A 486 35.46 -17.54 2.69
CA ASP A 486 34.13 -17.91 3.15
C ASP A 486 33.10 -18.00 2.01
N SER A 487 31.83 -17.70 2.29
CA SER A 487 30.75 -17.77 1.32
C SER A 487 30.88 -16.79 0.15
N ILE A 488 31.54 -15.64 0.35
CA ILE A 488 31.79 -14.67 -0.73
C ILE A 488 32.78 -15.27 -1.72
N THR A 489 33.93 -15.74 -1.22
CA THR A 489 34.98 -16.31 -2.07
C THR A 489 34.51 -17.60 -2.75
N HIS A 490 33.64 -18.38 -2.10
CA HIS A 490 33.00 -19.56 -2.68
C HIS A 490 32.06 -19.25 -3.87
N GLY A 491 31.47 -18.05 -3.94
CA GLY A 491 30.44 -17.70 -4.94
C GLY A 491 29.00 -17.94 -4.48
N SER A 492 28.75 -17.92 -3.16
CA SER A 492 27.39 -17.96 -2.60
C SER A 492 26.63 -16.65 -2.94
N PRO A 493 25.29 -16.66 -3.09
CA PRO A 493 24.37 -17.70 -2.66
C PRO A 493 23.95 -18.65 -3.78
N TYR A 494 24.63 -18.61 -4.94
CA TYR A 494 24.30 -19.52 -6.03
C TYR A 494 24.54 -20.95 -5.57
N ASP A 495 23.66 -21.89 -5.93
CA ASP A 495 23.58 -23.23 -5.33
C ASP A 495 24.05 -24.32 -6.30
N SER A 496 23.85 -24.12 -7.60
CA SER A 496 24.37 -25.05 -8.59
C SER A 496 25.89 -24.92 -8.72
N ALA A 497 26.56 -26.07 -8.79
CA ALA A 497 27.99 -26.19 -9.09
C ALA A 497 28.46 -25.22 -10.18
N THR A 498 27.73 -25.19 -11.30
CA THR A 498 28.06 -24.35 -12.45
C THR A 498 27.97 -22.86 -12.09
N THR A 499 26.89 -22.43 -11.44
CA THR A 499 26.68 -21.01 -11.13
C THR A 499 27.56 -20.51 -9.99
N GLN A 500 27.87 -21.35 -9.00
CA GLN A 500 28.86 -21.04 -7.97
C GLN A 500 30.21 -20.77 -8.60
N HIS A 501 30.64 -21.68 -9.45
CA HIS A 501 31.92 -21.58 -10.13
C HIS A 501 32.03 -20.32 -10.97
N VAL A 502 31.08 -20.11 -11.89
CA VAL A 502 31.19 -18.99 -12.84
C VAL A 502 30.88 -17.61 -12.24
N PHE A 503 30.21 -17.55 -11.09
CA PHE A 503 29.92 -16.29 -10.38
C PHE A 503 30.72 -16.23 -9.08
N SER A 504 32.04 -16.38 -9.19
CA SER A 504 32.99 -16.25 -8.09
C SER A 504 34.15 -15.33 -8.48
N ILE A 505 34.75 -14.68 -7.48
CA ILE A 505 35.93 -13.82 -7.68
C ILE A 505 37.10 -14.64 -8.26
N PRO A 506 37.45 -15.84 -7.73
CA PRO A 506 38.57 -16.63 -8.26
C PRO A 506 38.42 -16.98 -9.74
N TYR A 507 37.22 -17.41 -10.14
CA TYR A 507 36.96 -17.74 -11.55
C TYR A 507 37.12 -16.52 -12.45
N ARG A 508 36.58 -15.36 -12.04
CA ARG A 508 36.73 -14.12 -12.81
C ARG A 508 38.20 -13.72 -12.95
N VAL A 509 39.00 -13.82 -11.90
CA VAL A 509 40.45 -13.54 -11.98
C VAL A 509 41.14 -14.46 -12.98
N ALA A 510 40.92 -15.77 -12.88
CA ALA A 510 41.51 -16.75 -13.80
C ALA A 510 41.08 -16.51 -15.26
N GLN A 511 39.84 -16.08 -15.47
CA GLN A 511 39.32 -15.73 -16.78
C GLN A 511 39.99 -14.49 -17.38
N LEU A 512 40.35 -13.50 -16.57
CA LEU A 512 40.97 -12.25 -17.02
C LEU A 512 42.48 -12.37 -17.22
N LEU A 513 43.14 -13.19 -16.40
CA LEU A 513 44.61 -13.28 -16.35
C LEU A 513 45.16 -14.57 -16.94
N GLY A 514 44.41 -15.68 -16.91
CA GLY A 514 44.92 -17.00 -17.31
C GLY A 514 45.73 -17.71 -16.23
N CYS A 515 45.65 -17.26 -14.97
CA CYS A 515 46.28 -17.91 -13.83
C CYS A 515 45.56 -19.20 -13.39
N VAL A 516 46.26 -20.04 -12.63
CA VAL A 516 45.69 -21.27 -12.05
C VAL A 516 45.25 -20.99 -10.62
N TYR A 517 44.12 -21.57 -10.19
CA TYR A 517 43.64 -21.34 -8.83
C TYR A 517 42.98 -22.56 -8.18
N TYR A 518 43.06 -22.58 -6.86
CA TYR A 518 42.32 -23.50 -6.00
C TYR A 518 41.44 -22.72 -5.03
N ASN A 519 40.13 -23.00 -5.06
CA ASN A 519 39.15 -22.37 -4.19
C ASN A 519 38.56 -23.39 -3.19
N PRO A 520 39.26 -23.68 -2.07
CA PRO A 520 38.75 -24.51 -1.00
C PRO A 520 37.83 -23.76 -0.01
N SER A 521 37.39 -22.55 -0.34
CA SER A 521 36.56 -21.72 0.55
C SER A 521 35.29 -22.46 0.99
N ILE A 522 34.87 -22.22 2.24
CA ILE A 522 33.70 -22.88 2.81
C ILE A 522 32.65 -21.83 3.21
N PRO A 523 31.41 -21.92 2.69
CA PRO A 523 30.36 -20.98 3.03
C PRO A 523 30.13 -20.83 4.53
N GLY A 524 30.15 -19.59 4.99
CA GLY A 524 29.89 -19.23 6.37
C GLY A 524 31.05 -19.52 7.33
N SER A 525 32.24 -19.92 6.87
CA SER A 525 33.35 -20.25 7.75
C SER A 525 33.96 -19.05 8.46
N THR A 526 34.62 -19.32 9.58
CA THR A 526 35.37 -18.35 10.39
C THR A 526 36.85 -18.69 10.45
N TYR A 527 37.69 -17.72 10.85
CA TYR A 527 39.08 -18.00 11.17
C TYR A 527 39.22 -18.70 12.52
N HIS A 528 38.60 -18.17 13.58
CA HIS A 528 38.73 -18.74 14.92
C HIS A 528 38.24 -20.19 15.00
N ASP A 529 38.84 -21.00 15.85
CA ASP A 529 38.43 -22.37 16.15
C ASP A 529 38.26 -22.59 17.65
N LEU A 530 37.03 -22.80 18.10
CA LEU A 530 36.71 -23.14 19.50
C LEU A 530 36.90 -24.64 19.81
N GLY A 531 37.17 -25.47 18.81
CA GLY A 531 37.38 -26.90 18.93
C GLY A 531 36.10 -27.74 18.76
N ILE A 532 36.23 -29.04 19.03
CA ILE A 532 35.19 -30.07 18.95
C ILE A 532 35.03 -30.73 20.33
N ASN A 533 33.79 -30.88 20.79
CA ASN A 533 33.41 -31.68 21.95
C ASN A 533 33.75 -33.16 21.72
N GLU A 534 33.87 -33.95 22.79
CA GLU A 534 34.17 -35.39 22.71
C GLU A 534 33.17 -36.20 21.86
N ASP A 535 31.94 -35.70 21.69
CA ASP A 535 30.89 -36.32 20.88
C ASP A 535 30.96 -35.98 19.38
N GLY A 536 31.96 -35.21 18.95
CA GLY A 536 32.16 -34.79 17.57
C GLY A 536 31.40 -33.52 17.16
N THR A 537 30.70 -32.86 18.09
CA THR A 537 30.03 -31.57 17.84
C THR A 537 30.97 -30.38 18.09
N ASN A 538 30.81 -29.25 17.41
CA ASN A 538 31.66 -28.08 17.68
C ASN A 538 31.39 -27.47 19.07
N VAL A 539 32.43 -26.92 19.69
CA VAL A 539 32.35 -26.15 20.94
C VAL A 539 31.83 -24.74 20.62
N GLU A 540 30.56 -24.61 20.22
CA GLU A 540 30.00 -23.33 19.77
C GLU A 540 28.75 -22.90 20.52
N ASN A 541 28.53 -21.58 20.57
CA ASN A 541 27.29 -20.95 21.03
C ASN A 541 26.25 -20.79 19.91
N THR A 542 26.44 -21.45 18.77
CA THR A 542 25.54 -21.41 17.62
C THR A 542 24.68 -22.68 17.58
N ASN A 543 23.45 -22.59 17.08
CA ASN A 543 22.53 -23.74 16.96
C ASN A 543 22.85 -24.65 15.75
N TYR A 544 23.98 -24.45 15.07
CA TYR A 544 24.33 -25.14 13.83
C TYR A 544 25.85 -25.30 13.71
N TYR A 545 26.28 -26.30 12.95
CA TYR A 545 27.69 -26.53 12.70
C TYR A 545 28.28 -25.42 11.82
N ARG A 546 29.36 -24.78 12.28
CA ARG A 546 30.12 -23.78 11.53
C ARG A 546 31.48 -24.35 11.16
N TYR A 547 31.91 -24.09 9.94
CA TYR A 547 33.19 -24.54 9.42
C TYR A 547 34.32 -23.59 9.82
N ARG A 548 35.51 -24.12 10.08
CA ARG A 548 36.71 -23.36 10.47
C ARG A 548 37.77 -23.46 9.39
N ILE A 549 38.35 -22.32 9.04
CA ILE A 549 39.40 -22.28 8.03
C ILE A 549 40.65 -23.00 8.55
N THR A 550 41.00 -22.85 9.83
CA THR A 550 42.14 -23.52 10.46
C THR A 550 42.06 -25.05 10.31
N ARG A 551 40.95 -25.65 10.77
CA ARG A 551 40.79 -27.10 10.89
C ARG A 551 40.25 -27.78 9.64
N GLU A 552 39.26 -27.20 8.97
CA GLU A 552 38.64 -27.85 7.81
C GLU A 552 39.33 -27.49 6.48
N VAL A 553 40.19 -26.47 6.43
CA VAL A 553 40.84 -26.04 5.18
C VAL A 553 42.36 -26.11 5.30
N VAL A 554 42.96 -25.33 6.18
CA VAL A 554 44.42 -25.13 6.27
C VAL A 554 45.13 -26.41 6.70
N GLU A 555 44.65 -27.09 7.74
CA GLU A 555 45.22 -28.36 8.21
C GLU A 555 45.22 -29.45 7.12
N PRO A 556 44.07 -29.81 6.51
CA PRO A 556 44.06 -30.79 5.43
C PRO A 556 44.97 -30.41 4.26
N ILE A 557 44.93 -29.15 3.81
CA ILE A 557 45.73 -28.72 2.65
C ILE A 557 47.22 -28.73 2.99
N SER A 558 47.61 -28.40 4.22
CA SER A 558 49.01 -28.52 4.66
C SER A 558 49.54 -29.96 4.53
N GLU A 559 48.66 -30.95 4.59
CA GLU A 559 48.98 -32.38 4.44
C GLU A 559 48.67 -32.92 3.03
N GLY A 560 48.33 -32.06 2.07
CA GLY A 560 47.97 -32.47 0.70
C GLY A 560 46.62 -33.18 0.60
N ARG A 561 45.74 -33.00 1.60
CA ARG A 561 44.38 -33.54 1.66
C ARG A 561 43.36 -32.49 1.22
N TYR A 562 42.21 -32.97 0.72
CA TYR A 562 41.08 -32.09 0.46
C TYR A 562 40.50 -31.50 1.75
N PRO A 563 39.92 -30.30 1.69
CA PRO A 563 39.15 -29.71 2.79
C PRO A 563 38.09 -30.67 3.33
N GLY A 564 37.78 -30.53 4.61
CA GLY A 564 36.64 -31.20 5.21
C GLY A 564 35.35 -30.90 4.43
N ASN A 565 34.56 -31.93 4.15
CA ASN A 565 33.28 -31.82 3.42
C ASN A 565 33.37 -31.29 1.97
N CYS A 566 34.56 -31.38 1.34
CA CYS A 566 34.79 -30.97 -0.05
C CYS A 566 33.80 -31.56 -1.08
N GLU A 567 33.35 -32.81 -0.90
CA GLU A 567 32.38 -33.45 -1.80
C GLU A 567 30.99 -32.79 -1.76
N TYR A 568 30.55 -32.35 -0.57
CA TYR A 568 29.26 -31.67 -0.40
C TYR A 568 29.29 -30.25 -0.97
N LEU A 569 30.43 -29.57 -0.85
CA LEU A 569 30.63 -28.18 -1.26
C LEU A 569 31.11 -28.04 -2.71
N ASN A 570 31.45 -29.15 -3.35
CA ASN A 570 31.92 -29.22 -4.73
C ASN A 570 33.12 -28.30 -5.03
N THR A 571 34.01 -28.12 -4.05
CA THR A 571 35.18 -27.22 -4.13
C THR A 571 36.12 -27.59 -5.28
N LYS A 572 36.19 -28.89 -5.63
CA LYS A 572 36.94 -29.37 -6.79
C LYS A 572 36.40 -28.81 -8.11
N ALA A 573 35.09 -28.82 -8.32
CA ALA A 573 34.50 -28.24 -9.53
C ALA A 573 34.50 -26.71 -9.52
N ASN A 574 34.74 -26.09 -8.36
CA ASN A 574 34.91 -24.65 -8.21
C ASN A 574 36.36 -24.19 -8.46
N SER A 575 37.24 -25.07 -8.94
CA SER A 575 38.68 -24.83 -9.10
C SER A 575 39.15 -25.26 -10.50
N GLU A 576 40.22 -24.65 -11.00
CA GLU A 576 40.74 -24.91 -12.35
C GLU A 576 42.10 -25.61 -12.28
N GLY A 577 42.20 -26.82 -12.84
CA GLY A 577 43.49 -27.49 -13.10
C GLY A 577 44.26 -28.03 -11.87
N ILE A 578 43.59 -28.41 -10.78
CA ILE A 578 44.23 -28.83 -9.51
C ILE A 578 43.84 -30.27 -9.09
N GLU A 579 44.82 -31.06 -8.66
CA GLU A 579 44.66 -32.36 -7.98
C GLU A 579 45.54 -32.42 -6.72
N ASN A 580 44.96 -32.58 -5.52
CA ASN A 580 45.65 -32.88 -4.24
C ASN A 580 47.00 -32.18 -4.00
N THR A 581 46.99 -30.86 -3.89
CA THR A 581 48.19 -30.01 -3.73
C THR A 581 48.36 -29.52 -2.29
N THR A 582 49.61 -29.37 -1.83
CA THR A 582 49.92 -28.74 -0.53
C THR A 582 49.94 -27.21 -0.65
N ILE A 583 50.04 -26.47 0.47
CA ILE A 583 50.20 -25.00 0.44
C ILE A 583 51.45 -24.60 -0.37
N GLU A 584 52.50 -25.42 -0.33
CA GLU A 584 53.78 -25.19 -1.01
C GLU A 584 53.68 -25.15 -2.54
N ASP A 585 52.61 -25.71 -3.11
CA ASP A 585 52.36 -25.71 -4.55
C ASP A 585 51.84 -24.35 -5.07
N TYR A 586 51.55 -23.42 -4.16
CA TYR A 586 51.00 -22.10 -4.48
C TYR A 586 52.04 -21.02 -4.16
N ASN A 587 52.15 -20.03 -5.05
CA ASN A 587 53.00 -18.87 -4.82
C ASN A 587 52.21 -17.67 -4.30
N ILE A 588 50.88 -17.74 -4.32
CA ILE A 588 49.97 -16.72 -3.80
C ILE A 588 48.91 -17.38 -2.93
N VAL A 589 48.73 -16.89 -1.71
CA VAL A 589 47.63 -17.29 -0.81
C VAL A 589 46.77 -16.07 -0.51
N VAL A 590 45.47 -16.17 -0.70
CA VAL A 590 44.49 -15.11 -0.48
C VAL A 590 43.69 -15.41 0.79
N LEU A 591 43.72 -14.51 1.75
CA LEU A 591 42.95 -14.55 2.99
C LEU A 591 41.70 -13.66 2.82
N ALA A 592 40.54 -14.28 2.62
CA ALA A 592 39.29 -13.59 2.30
C ALA A 592 38.11 -14.10 3.13
N ALA A 593 38.24 -14.00 4.46
CA ALA A 593 37.21 -14.32 5.45
C ALA A 593 37.32 -13.38 6.67
N GLY A 594 36.60 -13.66 7.75
CA GLY A 594 36.63 -12.87 8.99
C GLY A 594 35.32 -12.12 9.28
N THR A 595 34.47 -11.93 8.26
CA THR A 595 33.17 -11.29 8.45
C THR A 595 32.24 -12.14 9.33
N ASN A 596 32.35 -13.48 9.22
CA ASN A 596 31.60 -14.40 10.07
C ASN A 596 32.15 -14.42 11.50
N ASP A 597 33.42 -14.12 11.75
CA ASP A 597 33.98 -14.02 13.11
C ASP A 597 33.33 -12.86 13.89
N TYR A 598 33.09 -11.72 13.22
CA TYR A 598 32.26 -10.65 13.76
C TYR A 598 30.85 -11.14 14.11
N LEU A 599 30.20 -11.90 13.20
CA LEU A 599 28.87 -12.49 13.40
C LEU A 599 28.86 -13.60 14.45
N ASP A 600 29.99 -14.20 14.79
CA ASP A 600 30.05 -15.26 15.78
C ASP A 600 30.46 -14.76 17.17
N ASN A 601 30.66 -13.45 17.30
CA ASN A 601 31.12 -12.81 18.53
C ASN A 601 32.49 -13.34 18.98
N THR A 602 33.37 -13.58 18.03
CA THR A 602 34.73 -14.05 18.28
C THR A 602 35.51 -13.00 19.06
N VAL A 603 36.13 -13.37 20.17
CA VAL A 603 37.04 -12.46 20.87
C VAL A 603 38.31 -12.22 20.04
N LEU A 604 38.84 -11.00 20.06
CA LEU A 604 39.98 -10.65 19.19
C LEU A 604 41.27 -11.40 19.56
N GLY A 605 41.52 -11.58 20.87
CA GLY A 605 42.81 -12.07 21.36
C GLY A 605 43.92 -11.03 21.22
N GLU A 606 45.02 -11.23 21.94
CA GLU A 606 46.21 -10.39 21.76
C GLU A 606 46.84 -10.64 20.38
N LYS A 607 47.51 -9.63 19.81
CA LYS A 607 48.14 -9.70 18.49
C LYS A 607 49.08 -10.91 18.29
N ASP A 608 49.77 -11.31 19.35
CA ASP A 608 50.72 -12.43 19.36
C ASP A 608 50.17 -13.71 20.00
N SER A 609 48.86 -13.79 20.19
CA SER A 609 48.22 -14.98 20.76
C SER A 609 48.47 -16.22 19.91
N ASP A 610 48.65 -17.37 20.56
CA ASP A 610 48.65 -18.71 19.99
C ASP A 610 47.32 -19.45 20.25
N ASP A 611 46.34 -18.77 20.85
CA ASP A 611 45.03 -19.33 21.13
C ASP A 611 44.14 -19.21 19.90
N ASN A 612 44.06 -20.31 19.15
CA ASN A 612 43.26 -20.43 17.94
C ASN A 612 41.76 -20.20 18.17
N SER A 613 41.27 -20.16 19.42
CA SER A 613 39.90 -19.79 19.72
C SER A 613 39.62 -18.29 19.59
N THR A 614 40.68 -17.48 19.48
CA THR A 614 40.62 -16.03 19.24
C THR A 614 40.87 -15.69 17.77
N PHE A 615 40.44 -14.51 17.34
CA PHE A 615 40.63 -14.06 15.95
C PHE A 615 42.11 -13.96 15.57
N ASN A 616 42.91 -13.28 16.41
CA ASN A 616 44.35 -13.10 16.19
C ASN A 616 45.13 -14.41 16.31
N GLY A 617 44.79 -15.28 17.27
CA GLY A 617 45.47 -16.57 17.41
C GLY A 617 45.24 -17.49 16.22
N ALA A 618 44.01 -17.56 15.70
CA ALA A 618 43.74 -18.32 14.49
C ALA A 618 44.46 -17.75 13.25
N LEU A 619 44.50 -16.43 13.08
CA LEU A 619 45.28 -15.81 12.00
C LEU A 619 46.77 -16.14 12.12
N ASN A 620 47.34 -16.07 13.32
CA ASN A 620 48.74 -16.45 13.57
C ASN A 620 48.99 -17.93 13.21
N TYR A 621 48.06 -18.84 13.54
CA TYR A 621 48.18 -20.25 13.16
C TYR A 621 48.16 -20.45 11.65
N ILE A 622 47.20 -19.82 10.95
CA ILE A 622 47.08 -19.92 9.49
C ILE A 622 48.33 -19.37 8.82
N LEU A 623 48.77 -18.17 9.21
CA LEU A 623 49.95 -17.53 8.65
C LEU A 623 51.24 -18.29 8.98
N GLY A 624 51.34 -18.89 10.16
CA GLY A 624 52.44 -19.78 10.51
C GLY A 624 52.51 -21.02 9.61
N LYS A 625 51.36 -21.61 9.24
CA LYS A 625 51.30 -22.72 8.28
C LYS A 625 51.71 -22.30 6.87
N ILE A 626 51.33 -21.09 6.45
CA ILE A 626 51.74 -20.52 5.17
C ILE A 626 53.25 -20.22 5.19
N GLU A 627 53.78 -19.69 6.29
CA GLU A 627 55.21 -19.40 6.46
C GLU A 627 56.03 -20.70 6.43
N GLU A 628 55.60 -21.76 7.13
CA GLU A 628 56.24 -23.09 7.09
C GLU A 628 56.33 -23.62 5.64
N ALA A 629 55.23 -23.55 4.89
CA ALA A 629 55.21 -23.92 3.49
C ALA A 629 56.14 -23.02 2.63
N SER A 630 56.18 -21.73 2.93
CA SER A 630 57.04 -20.78 2.24
C SER A 630 58.52 -21.03 2.50
N GLN A 631 58.90 -21.36 3.74
CA GLN A 631 60.26 -21.76 4.09
C GLN A 631 60.72 -22.98 3.28
N ASN A 632 59.84 -23.99 3.13
CA ASN A 632 60.12 -25.17 2.31
C ASN A 632 60.32 -24.80 0.84
N ARG A 633 59.47 -23.91 0.30
CA ARG A 633 59.64 -23.39 -1.08
C ARG A 633 60.97 -22.66 -1.27
N VAL A 634 61.34 -21.78 -0.32
CA VAL A 634 62.61 -21.04 -0.37
C VAL A 634 63.80 -21.99 -0.27
N ALA A 635 63.72 -23.04 0.56
CA ALA A 635 64.75 -24.08 0.64
C ALA A 635 64.91 -24.86 -0.68
N GLU A 636 63.84 -24.97 -1.48
CA GLU A 636 63.86 -25.53 -2.83
C GLU A 636 64.30 -24.54 -3.93
N GLY A 637 64.65 -23.30 -3.55
CA GLY A 637 65.05 -22.25 -4.48
C GLY A 637 63.89 -21.58 -5.24
N LYS A 638 62.66 -21.71 -4.74
CA LYS A 638 61.48 -20.98 -5.24
C LYS A 638 61.30 -19.68 -4.46
N ASP A 639 60.53 -18.75 -5.03
CA ASP A 639 60.19 -17.50 -4.35
C ASP A 639 59.30 -17.73 -3.12
N PRO A 640 59.45 -16.88 -2.09
CA PRO A 640 58.54 -16.81 -0.95
C PRO A 640 57.07 -16.68 -1.38
N ILE A 641 56.16 -17.23 -0.58
CA ILE A 641 54.72 -17.09 -0.79
C ILE A 641 54.30 -15.63 -0.57
N LYS A 642 53.56 -15.11 -1.53
CA LYS A 642 52.86 -13.83 -1.44
C LYS A 642 51.51 -14.04 -0.77
N VAL A 643 51.23 -13.30 0.29
CA VAL A 643 49.96 -13.40 1.04
C VAL A 643 49.14 -12.15 0.80
N VAL A 644 47.94 -12.31 0.27
CA VAL A 644 47.01 -11.22 0.03
C VAL A 644 45.93 -11.23 1.09
N PHE A 645 45.90 -10.20 1.92
CA PHE A 645 44.81 -9.92 2.84
C PHE A 645 43.71 -9.21 2.07
N VAL A 646 42.47 -9.65 2.27
CA VAL A 646 41.28 -9.01 1.69
C VAL A 646 40.47 -8.40 2.82
N ASP A 647 40.15 -7.12 2.68
CA ASP A 647 39.28 -6.39 3.60
C ASP A 647 37.97 -7.12 3.91
N LEU A 648 37.51 -6.99 5.16
CA LEU A 648 36.22 -7.51 5.60
C LEU A 648 35.08 -6.81 4.87
N TYR A 649 34.17 -7.58 4.30
CA TYR A 649 33.12 -7.08 3.42
C TYR A 649 32.00 -6.33 4.16
N TYR A 650 31.58 -5.20 3.60
CA TYR A 650 30.41 -4.46 4.05
C TYR A 650 29.12 -5.25 3.82
N SER A 651 28.18 -5.17 4.77
CA SER A 651 26.83 -5.71 4.65
C SER A 651 25.87 -5.01 5.61
N ASP A 652 24.60 -4.88 5.21
CA ASP A 652 23.52 -4.31 6.04
C ASP A 652 22.85 -5.34 6.97
N ARG A 653 23.43 -6.54 7.11
CA ARG A 653 22.78 -7.66 7.81
C ARG A 653 23.52 -8.02 9.10
N THR A 654 22.90 -7.94 10.26
CA THR A 654 23.51 -8.44 11.52
C THR A 654 22.71 -9.62 12.09
N TYR A 655 22.73 -9.83 13.40
CA TYR A 655 21.97 -10.86 14.11
C TYR A 655 20.46 -10.69 13.97
N ASN A 656 19.98 -9.44 13.95
CA ASN A 656 18.57 -9.15 13.80
C ASN A 656 18.24 -9.00 12.32
N TYR A 657 17.82 -10.10 11.69
CA TYR A 657 17.45 -10.15 10.28
C TYR A 657 16.32 -9.17 9.90
N LYS A 658 15.58 -8.63 10.87
CA LYS A 658 14.48 -7.68 10.62
C LYS A 658 14.95 -6.25 10.42
N GLU A 659 16.19 -5.95 10.77
CA GLU A 659 16.75 -4.61 10.78
C GLU A 659 17.91 -4.50 9.79
N LEU A 660 17.91 -3.42 9.02
CA LEU A 660 19.06 -3.03 8.21
C LEU A 660 20.05 -2.32 9.13
N ASN A 661 21.21 -2.94 9.32
CA ASN A 661 22.22 -2.50 10.27
C ASN A 661 23.56 -2.39 9.55
N ASN A 662 24.12 -1.18 9.54
CA ASN A 662 25.47 -0.94 9.03
C ASN A 662 26.50 -1.65 9.94
N ARG A 663 27.05 -2.77 9.48
CA ARG A 663 28.04 -3.58 10.22
C ARG A 663 29.28 -2.83 10.69
N ASP A 664 29.71 -1.81 9.96
CA ASP A 664 30.88 -1.02 10.36
C ASP A 664 30.62 -0.24 11.65
N THR A 665 29.35 0.07 11.93
CA THR A 665 28.97 0.90 13.08
C THR A 665 28.21 0.14 14.16
N THR A 666 27.55 -0.97 13.82
CA THR A 666 26.77 -1.79 14.73
C THR A 666 27.68 -2.73 15.54
N PRO A 667 27.71 -2.64 16.88
CA PRO A 667 28.41 -3.62 17.70
C PRO A 667 27.72 -4.99 17.65
N ASN A 668 28.49 -6.06 17.69
CA ASN A 668 28.01 -7.42 17.93
C ASN A 668 27.63 -7.62 19.41
N GLN A 669 27.27 -8.85 19.80
CA GLN A 669 26.76 -9.14 21.15
C GLN A 669 27.82 -8.99 22.25
N ILE A 670 29.11 -8.98 21.89
CA ILE A 670 30.22 -8.71 22.81
C ILE A 670 30.74 -7.27 22.72
N GLY A 671 30.07 -6.40 21.97
CA GLY A 671 30.37 -4.96 21.90
C GLY A 671 31.43 -4.56 20.88
N LEU A 672 31.88 -5.48 20.01
CA LEU A 672 32.87 -5.22 18.96
C LEU A 672 32.19 -4.90 17.62
N LYS A 673 32.78 -4.03 16.81
CA LYS A 673 32.29 -3.68 15.46
C LYS A 673 33.09 -4.41 14.39
N LEU A 674 32.56 -4.51 13.16
CA LEU A 674 33.32 -5.09 12.05
C LEU A 674 34.65 -4.36 11.82
N THR A 675 34.68 -3.03 12.00
CA THR A 675 35.90 -2.21 11.92
C THR A 675 36.94 -2.54 12.99
N ASP A 676 36.55 -3.14 14.12
CA ASP A 676 37.51 -3.61 15.11
C ASP A 676 38.24 -4.85 14.62
N TYR A 677 37.53 -5.80 13.99
CA TYR A 677 38.16 -6.97 13.34
C TYR A 677 39.01 -6.56 12.13
N GLN A 678 38.57 -5.58 11.33
CA GLN A 678 39.38 -5.05 10.23
C GLN A 678 40.70 -4.48 10.74
N ARG A 679 40.67 -3.72 11.84
CA ARG A 679 41.89 -3.18 12.45
C ARG A 679 42.86 -4.28 12.89
N GLU A 680 42.35 -5.36 13.49
CA GLU A 680 43.20 -6.51 13.83
C GLU A 680 43.77 -7.19 12.58
N LEU A 681 43.00 -7.29 11.50
CA LEU A 681 43.48 -7.80 10.21
C LEU A 681 44.63 -6.95 9.65
N ASP A 682 44.50 -5.61 9.71
CA ASP A 682 45.53 -4.65 9.29
C ASP A 682 46.79 -4.75 10.18
N ASP A 683 46.60 -4.97 11.48
CA ASP A 683 47.69 -5.17 12.45
C ASP A 683 48.43 -6.48 12.20
N GLN A 684 47.72 -7.56 11.83
CA GLN A 684 48.33 -8.83 11.42
C GLN A 684 49.09 -8.68 10.10
N LEU A 685 48.52 -8.00 9.10
CA LEU A 685 49.24 -7.69 7.87
C LEU A 685 50.57 -6.97 8.16
N SER A 686 50.54 -5.96 9.03
CA SER A 686 51.75 -5.21 9.40
C SER A 686 52.81 -6.08 10.08
N LYS A 687 52.37 -6.99 10.95
CA LYS A 687 53.27 -7.94 11.65
C LYS A 687 53.89 -8.94 10.69
N TRP A 688 53.08 -9.60 9.87
CA TRP A 688 53.54 -10.69 9.03
C TRP A 688 54.34 -10.20 7.81
N ASN A 689 54.23 -8.92 7.47
CA ASN A 689 55.11 -8.28 6.51
C ASN A 689 56.56 -8.10 7.03
N GLU A 690 56.83 -8.35 8.32
CA GLU A 690 58.19 -8.42 8.87
C GLU A 690 58.85 -9.80 8.67
N SER A 691 58.10 -10.81 8.23
CA SER A 691 58.65 -12.14 7.92
C SER A 691 59.62 -12.09 6.74
N GLU A 692 60.76 -12.77 6.86
CA GLU A 692 61.70 -12.95 5.75
C GLU A 692 61.21 -13.98 4.72
N TYR A 693 60.16 -14.73 5.05
CA TYR A 693 59.63 -15.82 4.24
C TYR A 693 58.25 -15.53 3.67
N LEU A 694 57.67 -14.35 3.90
CA LEU A 694 56.39 -13.96 3.30
C LEU A 694 56.49 -12.56 2.71
N SER A 695 55.62 -12.27 1.74
CA SER A 695 55.39 -10.90 1.29
C SER A 695 53.89 -10.61 1.38
N CYS A 696 53.50 -9.64 2.20
CA CYS A 696 52.09 -9.38 2.48
C CYS A 696 51.57 -8.18 1.70
N TYR A 697 50.38 -8.32 1.14
CA TYR A 697 49.70 -7.29 0.34
C TYR A 697 48.28 -7.12 0.85
N ASN A 698 47.74 -5.89 0.76
CA ASN A 698 46.35 -5.62 1.13
C ASN A 698 45.51 -5.26 -0.09
N PHE A 699 44.44 -6.03 -0.33
CA PHE A 699 43.39 -5.65 -1.27
C PHE A 699 42.29 -4.89 -0.53
N ASN A 700 42.42 -3.55 -0.52
CA ASN A 700 41.47 -2.62 0.08
C ASN A 700 40.15 -2.60 -0.71
N THR A 701 39.22 -3.50 -0.40
CA THR A 701 37.95 -3.62 -1.13
C THR A 701 37.10 -2.34 -1.09
N ARG A 702 37.30 -1.49 -0.07
CA ARG A 702 36.58 -0.24 0.13
C ARG A 702 36.97 0.87 -0.85
N ASP A 703 38.20 0.85 -1.37
CA ASP A 703 38.69 1.87 -2.32
C ASP A 703 37.96 1.83 -3.66
N TYR A 704 37.32 0.72 -3.98
CA TYR A 704 36.56 0.51 -5.22
C TYR A 704 35.09 0.96 -5.11
N GLU A 705 34.62 1.30 -3.91
CA GLU A 705 33.24 1.75 -3.63
C GLU A 705 32.11 0.82 -4.15
N ILE A 706 32.40 -0.47 -4.42
CA ILE A 706 31.45 -1.41 -5.03
C ILE A 706 30.30 -1.72 -4.07
N VAL A 707 30.61 -2.20 -2.85
CA VAL A 707 29.63 -2.50 -1.80
C VAL A 707 29.90 -1.62 -0.59
N ASN A 708 28.95 -0.75 -0.28
CA ASN A 708 28.94 0.12 0.89
C ASN A 708 27.50 0.34 1.37
N GLN A 709 27.30 1.17 2.40
CA GLN A 709 25.97 1.45 2.96
C GLN A 709 24.96 1.94 1.92
N GLN A 710 25.39 2.71 0.93
CA GLN A 710 24.51 3.24 -0.11
C GLN A 710 24.21 2.21 -1.19
N THR A 711 25.20 1.42 -1.60
CA THR A 711 25.07 0.50 -2.74
C THR A 711 24.55 -0.88 -2.34
N CYS A 712 24.75 -1.32 -1.09
CA CYS A 712 24.42 -2.68 -0.61
C CYS A 712 23.00 -3.15 -1.02
N PRO A 713 21.93 -2.34 -0.93
CA PRO A 713 20.58 -2.77 -1.34
C PRO A 713 20.42 -3.09 -2.84
N TYR A 714 21.37 -2.68 -3.68
CA TYR A 714 21.35 -2.83 -5.14
C TYR A 714 22.32 -3.88 -5.64
N VAL A 715 23.48 -4.00 -4.99
CA VAL A 715 24.58 -4.85 -5.45
C VAL A 715 24.68 -6.18 -4.68
N SER A 716 23.82 -6.40 -3.70
CA SER A 716 23.74 -7.64 -2.92
C SER A 716 22.42 -8.39 -3.12
N THR A 717 22.41 -9.70 -2.89
CA THR A 717 21.22 -10.54 -3.03
C THR A 717 20.38 -10.63 -1.75
N ASP A 718 21.02 -10.60 -0.59
CA ASP A 718 20.40 -10.87 0.71
C ASP A 718 20.97 -9.95 1.80
N ASN A 719 21.50 -8.80 1.37
CA ASN A 719 22.32 -7.91 2.18
C ASN A 719 23.53 -8.59 2.81
N LEU A 720 23.99 -9.74 2.29
CA LEU A 720 25.18 -10.47 2.77
C LEU A 720 26.11 -10.85 1.63
N HIS A 721 25.55 -11.37 0.54
CA HIS A 721 26.25 -11.88 -0.62
C HIS A 721 26.05 -11.00 -1.85
N PHE A 722 26.98 -11.10 -2.79
CA PHE A 722 27.01 -10.29 -3.99
C PHE A 722 26.01 -10.79 -5.04
N SER A 723 25.45 -9.84 -5.81
CA SER A 723 24.81 -10.18 -7.08
C SER A 723 25.84 -10.73 -8.07
N LYS A 724 25.40 -11.40 -9.13
CA LYS A 724 26.28 -11.93 -10.19
C LYS A 724 27.13 -10.88 -10.85
N PHE A 725 26.56 -9.69 -11.03
CA PHE A 725 27.26 -8.57 -11.65
C PHE A 725 28.34 -8.05 -10.71
N THR A 726 28.01 -7.93 -9.42
CA THR A 726 28.91 -7.50 -8.36
C THR A 726 30.10 -8.44 -8.18
N TYR A 727 29.89 -9.76 -8.28
CA TYR A 727 31.01 -10.73 -8.33
C TYR A 727 31.98 -10.45 -9.48
N GLY A 728 31.44 -10.14 -10.66
CA GLY A 728 32.25 -9.74 -11.81
C GLY A 728 33.04 -8.45 -11.56
N GLN A 729 32.41 -7.43 -10.98
CA GLN A 729 33.08 -6.15 -10.68
C GLN A 729 34.22 -6.32 -9.66
N TYR A 730 34.00 -7.08 -8.58
CA TYR A 730 35.07 -7.39 -7.62
C TYR A 730 36.19 -8.22 -8.24
N GLY A 731 35.87 -9.19 -9.09
CA GLY A 731 36.89 -9.96 -9.79
C GLY A 731 37.71 -9.13 -10.78
N ASN A 732 37.09 -8.14 -11.45
CA ASN A 732 37.83 -7.20 -12.30
C ASN A 732 38.81 -6.36 -11.46
N ALA A 733 38.33 -5.78 -10.35
CA ALA A 733 39.16 -4.99 -9.43
C ALA A 733 40.30 -5.82 -8.84
N PHE A 734 40.01 -7.07 -8.43
CA PHE A 734 41.01 -7.93 -7.83
C PHE A 734 42.05 -8.43 -8.83
N ALA A 735 41.65 -8.73 -10.07
CA ALA A 735 42.59 -9.08 -11.13
C ALA A 735 43.56 -7.93 -11.44
N GLN A 736 43.04 -6.70 -11.48
CA GLN A 736 43.88 -5.52 -11.69
C GLN A 736 44.87 -5.30 -10.55
N PHE A 737 44.42 -5.42 -9.29
CA PHE A 737 45.30 -5.36 -8.12
C PHE A 737 46.41 -6.42 -8.15
N LEU A 738 46.07 -7.67 -8.49
CA LEU A 738 47.05 -8.75 -8.57
C LEU A 738 48.13 -8.44 -9.62
N LEU A 739 47.75 -7.89 -10.77
CA LEU A 739 48.70 -7.47 -11.79
C LEU A 739 49.61 -6.34 -11.29
N ASP A 740 49.01 -5.26 -10.79
CA ASP A 740 49.74 -4.03 -10.49
C ASP A 740 50.67 -4.19 -9.27
N GLU A 741 50.23 -4.93 -8.26
CA GLU A 741 50.88 -4.95 -6.95
C GLU A 741 51.48 -6.30 -6.57
N VAL A 742 51.05 -7.43 -7.17
CA VAL A 742 51.44 -8.76 -6.68
C VAL A 742 52.29 -9.53 -7.68
N PHE A 743 51.89 -9.62 -8.95
CA PHE A 743 52.55 -10.50 -9.92
C PHE A 743 53.97 -10.02 -10.29
N TYR A 744 54.16 -8.71 -10.41
CA TYR A 744 55.43 -8.10 -10.81
C TYR A 744 56.26 -7.54 -9.64
N ALA A 745 55.81 -7.74 -8.40
CA ALA A 745 56.50 -7.34 -7.18
C ALA A 745 57.63 -8.29 -6.77
#